data_AF-A0A1C5GIA5-F1
#
_entry.id   AF-A0A1C5GIA5-F1
#
_cell.length_a   1.000
_cell.length_b   1.000
_cell.length_c   1.000
_cell.angle_alpha   90.00
_cell.angle_beta   90.00
_cell.angle_gamma   90.00
#
_symmetry.space_group_name_H-M   'P 1'
#
loop_
_entity.id
_entity.type
_entity.pdbx_description
1 polymer ?
#
loop_
_entity_poly.entity_id
_entity_poly.type
_entity_poly.pdbx_seq_one_letter_code
_entity_poly.pdbx_strand_id
1 'polypeptide(L)'
;MNEPVVLTSDWALWPVAPVRAAGMPFDWLAGFAEDGLAAVRELLAEPDFLAALTWQNPAAAEWARRPGSALTSYRAGVLTRYAQRYCAKNDSIGFFGPVGWATFSGAAGDSLRVTGTAGVRSTSASFELWAVRALAQRWAEDPAIRPHLPVRRVPSVSVHEGRAHRPFQAPLTLEPTQLALLDRLAKAGFTEAELSADERLALARLVADRIVVAEFVLPPGAHPEQELLAHLVKLPETEARDQAVADLTGLIDQLAAAERFVRQPAQLAPVLTAVEQRFAELAGQAAQRTKDEAAAGRTLAYVDCRRDLDAVVPAGLVDQVAEPLGLLLQSARWLTGEVRAAVDERLCEAYAELRNRRETVLLSDLHIAAADVLAGAPGTLIDEIAEDFRLRWSEILRDATGTDPVQLASEDIEALVDRLFPPCEPGWAAARQHSPDLMLATGGGRPLWVLGELHTAMNTLESRFFHTLADEPGQLVELTARDMAGGRIVPSYPYGPQIDSRRYPPLTVHVPDRYLYWAHSTDMGAPDGVSVLPAAGLVVRDRDEGLTAGPRDGRWELPVAEFFGEFLSAITVNRFRIPGPGPRITLDDLVIRRATWAFAADDLPPKVLGARGYRPEVLSAFLTERGLPRHLFAQLPGEPKPFYVDRDAPLLVTNLARSWRRADRGPVVLQEMLPGPDQLWLRDAAGRRYTSEFRMVAVDRRARVLPGLADAGRTENPC
;
A
#
# COMPACT_ATOMS: atom_id res chain seq x y z
N MET A 1 5.00 -27.86 5.15
CA MET A 1 4.75 -26.61 4.40
C MET A 1 3.91 -26.93 3.19
N ASN A 2 2.90 -26.12 2.86
CA ASN A 2 2.17 -26.31 1.60
C ASN A 2 3.05 -25.83 0.45
N GLU A 3 3.21 -26.67 -0.57
CA GLU A 3 3.94 -26.33 -1.79
C GLU A 3 3.23 -25.21 -2.56
N PRO A 4 3.95 -24.38 -3.35
CA PRO A 4 3.30 -23.47 -4.30
C PRO A 4 2.32 -24.22 -5.19
N VAL A 5 1.21 -23.58 -5.53
CA VAL A 5 0.27 -24.13 -6.49
C VAL A 5 0.79 -23.83 -7.88
N VAL A 6 1.19 -24.87 -8.61
CA VAL A 6 1.66 -24.71 -9.99
C VAL A 6 0.48 -24.22 -10.83
N LEU A 7 0.66 -23.06 -11.48
CA LEU A 7 -0.33 -22.46 -12.38
C LEU A 7 -0.02 -22.88 -13.81
N THR A 8 1.21 -22.64 -14.25
CA THR A 8 1.74 -23.10 -15.54
C THR A 8 3.18 -23.61 -15.35
N SER A 9 3.87 -23.96 -16.43
CA SER A 9 5.30 -24.30 -16.38
C SER A 9 6.15 -23.16 -15.79
N ASP A 10 5.71 -21.92 -15.97
CA ASP A 10 6.44 -20.69 -15.63
C ASP A 10 6.00 -20.04 -14.33
N TRP A 11 4.76 -20.26 -13.94
CA TRP A 11 4.12 -19.52 -12.86
C TRP A 11 3.60 -20.45 -11.78
N ALA A 12 3.72 -20.00 -10.54
CA ALA A 12 3.03 -20.61 -9.41
C ALA A 12 2.32 -19.54 -8.58
N LEU A 13 1.26 -19.93 -7.89
CA LEU A 13 0.61 -19.11 -6.87
C LEU A 13 1.12 -19.51 -5.48
N TRP A 14 1.17 -18.54 -4.57
CA TRP A 14 1.24 -18.85 -3.14
C TRP A 14 0.07 -19.76 -2.73
N PRO A 15 0.28 -20.70 -1.79
CA PRO A 15 -0.77 -21.61 -1.35
C PRO A 15 -1.84 -20.94 -0.46
N VAL A 16 -1.68 -19.65 -0.18
CA VAL A 16 -2.57 -18.83 0.64
C VAL A 16 -2.83 -17.49 -0.02
N ALA A 17 -4.03 -16.95 0.19
CA ALA A 17 -4.40 -15.60 -0.25
C ALA A 17 -5.34 -14.96 0.79
N PRO A 18 -5.13 -13.70 1.19
CA PRO A 18 -6.14 -12.96 1.91
C PRO A 18 -7.41 -12.75 1.07
N VAL A 19 -8.55 -12.87 1.72
CA VAL A 19 -9.87 -12.54 1.17
C VAL A 19 -10.27 -11.17 1.73
N ARG A 20 -10.14 -10.13 0.92
CA ARG A 20 -10.56 -8.78 1.29
C ARG A 20 -12.06 -8.67 1.01
N ALA A 21 -12.85 -8.31 2.00
CA ALA A 21 -14.30 -8.19 1.86
C ALA A 21 -14.80 -6.82 2.32
N ALA A 22 -15.94 -6.39 1.78
CA ALA A 22 -16.72 -5.34 2.42
C ALA A 22 -17.04 -5.75 3.86
N GLY A 23 -16.97 -4.81 4.81
CA GLY A 23 -17.27 -5.14 6.20
C GLY A 23 -18.75 -5.10 6.54
N MET A 24 -19.58 -4.48 5.70
CA MET A 24 -21.04 -4.45 5.86
C MET A 24 -21.75 -5.20 4.73
N PRO A 25 -22.96 -5.73 4.98
CA PRO A 25 -23.75 -6.37 3.96
C PRO A 25 -24.00 -5.49 2.74
N PHE A 26 -23.80 -6.03 1.55
CA PHE A 26 -24.22 -5.38 0.31
C PHE A 26 -25.73 -5.14 0.29
N ASP A 27 -26.52 -6.02 0.93
CA ASP A 27 -27.97 -5.92 1.02
C ASP A 27 -28.46 -4.62 1.68
N TRP A 28 -27.64 -3.97 2.52
CA TRP A 28 -27.96 -2.65 3.08
C TRP A 28 -28.08 -1.55 2.01
N LEU A 29 -27.49 -1.76 0.83
CA LEU A 29 -27.62 -0.83 -0.29
C LEU A 29 -28.95 -0.99 -1.05
N ALA A 30 -29.64 -2.13 -0.90
CA ALA A 30 -30.85 -2.42 -1.67
C ALA A 30 -32.01 -1.45 -1.35
N GLY A 31 -32.17 -1.07 -0.08
CA GLY A 31 -33.25 -0.18 0.38
C GLY A 31 -33.19 1.22 -0.23
N PHE A 32 -32.04 1.66 -0.76
CA PHE A 32 -31.91 2.98 -1.38
C PHE A 32 -32.67 3.14 -2.70
N ALA A 33 -33.05 2.03 -3.35
CA ALA A 33 -33.86 2.05 -4.56
C ALA A 33 -35.35 2.30 -4.27
N GLU A 34 -35.83 1.98 -3.06
CA GLU A 34 -37.23 2.13 -2.66
C GLU A 34 -37.48 3.52 -2.05
N ASP A 35 -36.84 3.81 -0.90
CA ASP A 35 -36.87 5.11 -0.25
C ASP A 35 -35.50 5.40 0.37
N GLY A 36 -34.71 6.21 -0.34
CA GLY A 36 -33.36 6.56 0.09
C GLY A 36 -33.29 7.29 1.43
N LEU A 37 -34.31 8.06 1.83
CA LEU A 37 -34.29 8.73 3.14
C LEU A 37 -34.68 7.78 4.26
N ALA A 38 -35.60 6.85 4.03
CA ALA A 38 -35.91 5.77 4.98
C ALA A 38 -34.68 4.87 5.16
N ALA A 39 -34.05 4.42 4.08
CA ALA A 39 -32.84 3.60 4.12
C ALA A 39 -31.69 4.27 4.90
N VAL A 40 -31.50 5.59 4.76
CA VAL A 40 -30.52 6.33 5.58
C VAL A 40 -30.90 6.33 7.06
N ARG A 41 -32.18 6.42 7.41
CA ARG A 41 -32.61 6.34 8.82
C ARG A 41 -32.40 4.95 9.41
N GLU A 42 -32.64 3.90 8.63
CA GLU A 42 -32.35 2.52 9.02
C GLU A 42 -30.86 2.31 9.26
N LEU A 43 -30.00 2.78 8.34
CA LEU A 43 -28.55 2.74 8.53
C LEU A 43 -28.08 3.50 9.78
N LEU A 44 -28.74 4.61 10.12
CA LEU A 44 -28.43 5.36 11.34
C LEU A 44 -28.87 4.62 12.62
N ALA A 45 -29.72 3.60 12.52
CA ALA A 45 -30.06 2.72 13.62
C ALA A 45 -29.06 1.54 13.76
N GLU A 46 -28.23 1.29 12.75
CA GLU A 46 -27.23 0.21 12.76
C GLU A 46 -25.98 0.60 13.58
N PRO A 47 -25.69 -0.07 14.71
CA PRO A 47 -24.57 0.28 15.58
C PRO A 47 -23.22 0.20 14.87
N ASP A 48 -23.06 -0.79 14.00
CA ASP A 48 -21.83 -1.03 13.23
C ASP A 48 -21.54 0.12 12.24
N PHE A 49 -22.57 0.66 11.59
CA PHE A 49 -22.42 1.80 10.69
C PHE A 49 -21.96 3.05 11.45
N LEU A 50 -22.59 3.35 12.60
CA LEU A 50 -22.22 4.47 13.45
C LEU A 50 -20.83 4.31 14.07
N ALA A 51 -20.44 3.10 14.46
CA ALA A 51 -19.12 2.82 15.00
C ALA A 51 -18.04 3.00 13.91
N ALA A 52 -18.28 2.52 12.69
CA ALA A 52 -17.38 2.72 11.56
C ALA A 52 -17.20 4.21 11.22
N LEU A 53 -18.29 4.98 11.23
CA LEU A 53 -18.23 6.45 11.11
C LEU A 53 -17.44 7.09 12.24
N THR A 54 -17.59 6.61 13.47
CA THR A 54 -16.86 7.16 14.63
C THR A 54 -15.35 7.02 14.47
N TRP A 55 -14.89 5.88 13.96
CA TRP A 55 -13.46 5.66 13.65
C TRP A 55 -12.96 6.49 12.46
N GLN A 56 -13.74 6.62 11.37
CA GLN A 56 -13.25 7.25 10.13
C GLN A 56 -13.54 8.75 10.01
N ASN A 57 -14.61 9.23 10.62
CA ASN A 57 -15.05 10.61 10.55
C ASN A 57 -15.91 10.98 11.78
N PRO A 58 -15.24 11.31 12.91
CA PRO A 58 -15.93 11.67 14.16
C PRO A 58 -16.97 12.78 13.99
N ALA A 59 -16.69 13.78 13.14
CA ALA A 59 -17.63 14.88 12.86
C ALA A 59 -18.92 14.41 12.16
N ALA A 60 -18.81 13.54 11.15
CA ALA A 60 -19.98 12.96 10.50
C ALA A 60 -20.77 12.05 11.46
N ALA A 61 -20.06 11.29 12.30
CA ALA A 61 -20.68 10.44 13.32
C ALA A 61 -21.44 11.26 14.38
N GLU A 62 -20.91 12.42 14.77
CA GLU A 62 -21.58 13.31 15.71
C GLU A 62 -22.90 13.82 15.14
N TRP A 63 -22.93 14.27 13.89
CA TRP A 63 -24.18 14.72 13.25
C TRP A 63 -25.21 13.59 13.14
N ALA A 64 -24.74 12.38 12.82
CA ALA A 64 -25.54 11.18 12.68
C ALA A 64 -26.24 10.78 13.99
N ARG A 65 -25.61 11.02 15.15
CA ARG A 65 -26.15 10.67 16.47
C ARG A 65 -27.14 11.68 17.05
N ARG A 66 -27.16 12.93 16.59
CA ARG A 66 -27.98 14.00 17.20
C ARG A 66 -29.47 13.75 16.96
N PRO A 67 -30.29 13.55 18.02
CA PRO A 67 -31.74 13.38 17.89
C PRO A 67 -32.38 14.61 17.24
N GLY A 68 -33.32 14.41 16.31
CA GLY A 68 -34.09 15.51 15.69
C GLY A 68 -33.31 16.39 14.71
N SER A 69 -32.04 16.08 14.41
CA SER A 69 -31.31 16.82 13.40
C SER A 69 -31.92 16.56 12.02
N ALA A 70 -32.24 17.63 11.27
CA ALA A 70 -32.84 17.48 9.96
C ALA A 70 -31.89 16.72 9.02
N LEU A 71 -32.34 15.58 8.48
CA LEU A 71 -31.63 14.85 7.45
C LEU A 71 -31.77 15.60 6.12
N THR A 72 -30.92 16.61 5.93
CA THR A 72 -30.88 17.36 4.67
C THR A 72 -30.39 16.47 3.54
N SER A 73 -30.75 16.80 2.30
CA SER A 73 -30.28 16.07 1.10
C SER A 73 -28.75 16.03 1.00
N TYR A 74 -28.06 17.04 1.53
CA TYR A 74 -26.59 17.05 1.63
C TYR A 74 -26.08 15.96 2.59
N ARG A 75 -26.61 15.91 3.82
CA ARG A 75 -26.20 14.92 4.83
C ARG A 75 -26.55 13.50 4.38
N ALA A 76 -27.73 13.29 3.80
CA ALA A 76 -28.11 12.00 3.24
C ALA A 76 -27.12 11.54 2.16
N GLY A 77 -26.71 12.44 1.27
CA GLY A 77 -25.69 12.15 0.25
C GLY A 77 -24.31 11.80 0.83
N VAL A 78 -23.89 12.45 1.92
CA VAL A 78 -22.63 12.11 2.64
C VAL A 78 -22.71 10.72 3.25
N LEU A 79 -23.79 10.42 3.98
CA LEU A 79 -24.00 9.12 4.64
C LEU A 79 -24.09 7.98 3.61
N THR A 80 -24.76 8.23 2.49
CA THR A 80 -24.84 7.29 1.36
C THR A 80 -23.45 6.93 0.83
N ARG A 81 -22.50 7.89 0.76
CA ARG A 81 -21.12 7.59 0.33
C ARG A 81 -20.36 6.69 1.29
N TYR A 82 -20.61 6.84 2.60
CA TYR A 82 -20.05 5.91 3.58
C TYR A 82 -20.70 4.53 3.48
N ALA A 83 -22.02 4.45 3.28
CA ALA A 83 -22.70 3.17 3.04
C ALA A 83 -22.12 2.45 1.81
N GLN A 84 -21.97 3.15 0.69
CA GLN A 84 -21.32 2.62 -0.52
C GLN A 84 -19.90 2.11 -0.23
N ARG A 85 -19.11 2.88 0.53
CA ARG A 85 -17.74 2.51 0.92
C ARG A 85 -17.72 1.24 1.77
N TYR A 86 -18.62 1.09 2.74
CA TYR A 86 -18.58 -0.04 3.69
C TYR A 86 -19.24 -1.31 3.16
N CYS A 87 -20.16 -1.19 2.19
CA CYS A 87 -20.96 -2.30 1.70
C CYS A 87 -20.55 -2.82 0.31
N ALA A 88 -19.86 -2.01 -0.51
CA ALA A 88 -19.53 -2.36 -1.90
C ALA A 88 -18.04 -2.22 -2.26
N LYS A 89 -17.17 -1.79 -1.33
CA LYS A 89 -15.73 -1.73 -1.55
C LYS A 89 -15.03 -2.72 -0.63
N ASN A 90 -14.10 -3.49 -1.20
CA ASN A 90 -13.24 -4.41 -0.46
C ASN A 90 -12.04 -3.67 0.17
N ASP A 91 -12.26 -2.48 0.73
CA ASP A 91 -11.20 -1.77 1.45
C ASP A 91 -10.79 -2.63 2.66
N SER A 92 -9.49 -2.75 2.94
CA SER A 92 -9.01 -3.49 4.11
C SER A 92 -8.73 -2.50 5.23
N ILE A 93 -9.67 -2.32 6.16
CA ILE A 93 -9.53 -1.50 7.38
C ILE A 93 -10.69 -1.79 8.35
N GLY A 94 -10.34 -2.14 9.60
CA GLY A 94 -11.32 -2.39 10.67
C GLY A 94 -12.37 -3.45 10.36
N PHE A 95 -13.45 -3.47 11.14
CA PHE A 95 -14.57 -4.40 10.94
C PHE A 95 -15.47 -4.00 9.76
N PHE A 96 -15.31 -2.78 9.24
CA PHE A 96 -15.96 -2.26 8.03
C PHE A 96 -15.14 -2.54 6.75
N GLY A 97 -14.06 -3.33 6.88
CA GLY A 97 -13.22 -3.84 5.82
C GLY A 97 -12.28 -4.95 6.33
N PRO A 98 -12.82 -6.04 6.92
CA PRO A 98 -12.01 -7.04 7.60
C PRO A 98 -11.34 -7.98 6.58
N VAL A 99 -10.22 -8.60 6.98
CA VAL A 99 -9.46 -9.54 6.13
C VAL A 99 -9.79 -10.98 6.52
N GLY A 100 -10.35 -11.76 5.60
CA GLY A 100 -10.44 -13.22 5.68
C GLY A 100 -9.23 -13.90 5.06
N TRP A 101 -9.15 -15.22 5.10
CA TRP A 101 -8.07 -15.99 4.47
C TRP A 101 -8.59 -17.15 3.65
N ALA A 102 -7.87 -17.46 2.58
CA ALA A 102 -8.10 -18.59 1.71
C ALA A 102 -6.84 -19.43 1.58
N THR A 103 -7.04 -20.74 1.44
CA THR A 103 -6.00 -21.70 1.08
C THR A 103 -6.34 -22.30 -0.28
N PHE A 104 -5.34 -22.49 -1.11
CA PHE A 104 -5.49 -23.24 -2.36
C PHE A 104 -5.15 -24.71 -2.10
N SER A 105 -6.00 -25.60 -2.56
CA SER A 105 -5.93 -27.03 -2.29
C SER A 105 -5.79 -27.81 -3.58
N GLY A 106 -4.87 -28.78 -3.62
CA GLY A 106 -4.77 -29.74 -4.72
C GLY A 106 -5.89 -30.79 -4.75
N ALA A 107 -6.86 -30.71 -3.83
CA ALA A 107 -8.02 -31.60 -3.86
C ALA A 107 -8.93 -31.24 -5.04
N ALA A 108 -9.44 -32.26 -5.73
CA ALA A 108 -10.41 -32.10 -6.81
C ALA A 108 -11.70 -31.44 -6.32
N GLY A 109 -12.33 -30.67 -7.20
CA GLY A 109 -13.60 -30.00 -6.95
C GLY A 109 -13.69 -28.64 -7.66
N ASP A 110 -14.93 -28.19 -7.86
CA ASP A 110 -15.23 -26.98 -8.66
C ASP A 110 -15.97 -25.90 -7.85
N SER A 111 -16.00 -26.03 -6.52
CA SER A 111 -16.71 -25.12 -5.63
C SER A 111 -15.91 -24.77 -4.38
N LEU A 112 -16.03 -23.52 -3.94
CA LEU A 112 -15.43 -23.05 -2.70
C LEU A 112 -15.99 -23.81 -1.51
N ARG A 113 -15.10 -24.19 -0.58
CA ARG A 113 -15.50 -24.62 0.77
C ARG A 113 -15.20 -23.49 1.74
N VAL A 114 -16.15 -23.18 2.61
CA VAL A 114 -16.06 -22.02 3.50
C VAL A 114 -16.42 -22.44 4.92
N THR A 115 -15.63 -22.01 5.88
CA THR A 115 -15.92 -22.14 7.32
C THR A 115 -15.80 -20.79 8.03
N GLY A 116 -16.46 -20.67 9.19
CA GLY A 116 -16.56 -19.43 9.96
C GLY A 116 -17.92 -18.76 9.82
N THR A 117 -18.18 -17.76 10.67
CA THR A 117 -19.44 -17.02 10.76
C THR A 117 -19.54 -15.86 9.77
N ALA A 118 -18.44 -15.55 9.08
CA ALA A 118 -18.25 -14.33 8.28
C ALA A 118 -18.28 -13.02 9.12
N GLY A 119 -18.28 -13.12 10.44
CA GLY A 119 -18.16 -11.98 11.36
C GLY A 119 -16.71 -11.51 11.58
N VAL A 120 -16.42 -11.01 12.77
CA VAL A 120 -15.06 -10.62 13.19
C VAL A 120 -14.52 -11.67 14.16
N ARG A 121 -13.35 -12.26 13.83
CA ARG A 121 -12.64 -13.23 14.68
C ARG A 121 -11.77 -12.55 15.72
N SER A 122 -11.01 -11.53 15.31
CA SER A 122 -10.16 -10.74 16.19
C SER A 122 -10.10 -9.29 15.73
N THR A 123 -9.76 -8.41 16.67
CA THR A 123 -9.65 -6.96 16.48
C THR A 123 -8.36 -6.49 17.17
N SER A 124 -7.70 -5.50 16.60
CA SER A 124 -6.59 -4.80 17.24
C SER A 124 -6.69 -3.31 16.94
N ALA A 125 -6.63 -2.49 17.98
CA ALA A 125 -6.45 -1.05 17.88
C ALA A 125 -4.97 -0.69 18.05
N SER A 126 -4.47 0.27 17.27
CA SER A 126 -3.07 0.67 17.32
C SER A 126 -2.91 2.15 17.04
N PHE A 127 -1.87 2.76 17.61
CA PHE A 127 -1.55 4.16 17.34
C PHE A 127 -0.92 4.34 15.96
N GLU A 128 -1.29 5.44 15.33
CA GLU A 128 -0.63 5.92 14.13
C GLU A 128 0.77 6.46 14.48
N LEU A 129 1.77 6.10 13.67
CA LEU A 129 3.17 6.46 13.87
C LEU A 129 3.39 7.96 14.04
N TRP A 130 2.62 8.79 13.32
CA TRP A 130 2.72 10.24 13.42
C TRP A 130 2.41 10.76 14.83
N ALA A 131 1.43 10.15 15.51
CA ALA A 131 1.03 10.56 16.84
C ALA A 131 2.13 10.20 17.85
N VAL A 132 2.68 9.00 17.77
CA VAL A 132 3.78 8.60 18.65
C VAL A 132 5.05 9.43 18.38
N ARG A 133 5.35 9.74 17.11
CA ARG A 133 6.46 10.64 16.77
C ARG A 133 6.25 12.05 17.29
N ALA A 134 5.03 12.58 17.29
CA ALA A 134 4.71 13.88 17.87
C ALA A 134 5.03 13.93 19.38
N LEU A 135 4.66 12.88 20.13
CA LEU A 135 5.00 12.75 21.55
C LEU A 135 6.53 12.64 21.75
N ALA A 136 7.18 11.79 20.96
CA ALA A 136 8.63 11.60 21.03
C ALA A 136 9.40 12.90 20.74
N GLN A 137 8.98 13.66 19.73
CA GLN A 137 9.56 14.97 19.42
C GLN A 137 9.35 15.95 20.58
N ARG A 138 8.13 15.99 21.15
CA ARG A 138 7.83 16.89 22.26
C ARG A 138 8.65 16.59 23.50
N TRP A 139 8.85 15.32 23.84
CA TRP A 139 9.70 14.91 24.96
C TRP A 139 11.19 15.07 24.66
N ALA A 140 11.62 14.92 23.40
CA ALA A 140 13.00 15.17 23.00
C ALA A 140 13.42 16.65 23.12
N GLU A 141 12.45 17.58 23.21
CA GLU A 141 12.69 19.00 23.47
C GLU A 141 12.86 19.32 24.96
N ASP A 142 12.42 18.44 25.87
CA ASP A 142 12.51 18.66 27.31
C ASP A 142 13.99 18.71 27.74
N PRO A 143 14.47 19.81 28.35
CA PRO A 143 15.86 19.92 28.82
C PRO A 143 16.29 18.83 29.81
N ALA A 144 15.35 18.18 30.49
CA ALA A 144 15.61 17.06 31.40
C ALA A 144 15.77 15.72 30.68
N ILE A 145 15.23 15.57 29.46
CA ILE A 145 15.30 14.35 28.64
C ILE A 145 16.37 14.46 27.56
N ARG A 146 16.42 15.60 26.87
CA ARG A 146 17.28 15.86 25.71
C ARG A 146 18.74 15.43 25.89
N PRO A 147 19.43 15.74 27.01
CA PRO A 147 20.84 15.38 27.18
C PRO A 147 21.08 13.87 27.23
N HIS A 148 20.04 13.07 27.50
CA HIS A 148 20.09 11.63 27.65
C HIS A 148 19.62 10.86 26.41
N LEU A 149 19.25 11.56 25.33
CA LEU A 149 18.88 10.91 24.08
C LEU A 149 20.11 10.24 23.45
N PRO A 150 19.94 9.03 22.87
CA PRO A 150 21.02 8.37 22.16
C PRO A 150 21.41 9.18 20.92
N VAL A 151 22.71 9.38 20.73
CA VAL A 151 23.26 9.96 19.48
C VAL A 151 23.39 8.84 18.45
N ARG A 152 23.03 9.12 17.19
CA ARG A 152 23.27 8.22 16.05
C ARG A 152 23.82 8.97 14.84
N ARG A 153 24.58 8.29 14.00
CA ARG A 153 25.01 8.82 12.69
C ARG A 153 23.79 8.87 11.77
N VAL A 154 23.67 9.93 10.98
CA VAL A 154 22.67 9.98 9.91
C VAL A 154 22.97 8.85 8.91
N PRO A 155 22.05 7.92 8.64
CA PRO A 155 22.36 6.65 7.96
C PRO A 155 22.84 6.78 6.51
N SER A 156 22.49 7.88 5.84
CA SER A 156 22.98 8.15 4.48
C SER A 156 24.40 8.74 4.44
N VAL A 157 24.97 9.09 5.59
CA VAL A 157 26.29 9.71 5.71
C VAL A 157 27.38 8.64 5.84
N SER A 158 28.41 8.80 5.03
CA SER A 158 29.65 8.02 5.12
C SER A 158 30.79 8.92 5.58
N VAL A 159 31.75 8.38 6.31
CA VAL A 159 32.96 9.08 6.75
C VAL A 159 34.14 8.34 6.13
N HIS A 160 35.02 9.06 5.46
CA HIS A 160 36.19 8.47 4.81
C HIS A 160 37.32 9.50 4.76
N GLU A 161 38.55 9.09 5.06
CA GLU A 161 39.74 9.97 5.03
C GLU A 161 39.57 11.29 5.79
N GLY A 162 38.90 11.25 6.96
CA GLY A 162 38.65 12.44 7.78
C GLY A 162 37.58 13.39 7.20
N ARG A 163 36.79 12.95 6.22
CA ARG A 163 35.75 13.76 5.57
C ARG A 163 34.39 13.08 5.68
N ALA A 164 33.36 13.86 5.99
CA ALA A 164 31.97 13.43 5.91
C ALA A 164 31.43 13.59 4.48
N HIS A 165 31.00 12.48 3.89
CA HIS A 165 30.29 12.41 2.63
C HIS A 165 28.79 12.35 2.91
N ARG A 166 28.08 13.39 2.46
CA ARG A 166 26.63 13.52 2.63
C ARG A 166 25.97 13.48 1.25
N PRO A 167 24.78 12.89 1.11
CA PRO A 167 24.06 12.93 -0.17
C PRO A 167 23.96 14.36 -0.71
N PHE A 168 24.31 14.52 -1.99
CA PHE A 168 24.08 15.75 -2.77
C PHE A 168 24.86 16.98 -2.28
N GLN A 169 25.92 16.79 -1.49
CA GLN A 169 26.73 17.86 -0.93
C GLN A 169 28.21 17.59 -1.14
N ALA A 170 29.01 18.66 -1.18
CA ALA A 170 30.47 18.54 -1.18
C ALA A 170 30.96 17.88 0.12
N PRO A 171 32.02 17.04 0.07
CA PRO A 171 32.55 16.40 1.26
C PRO A 171 33.13 17.43 2.25
N LEU A 172 32.73 17.31 3.52
CA LEU A 172 33.11 18.22 4.60
C LEU A 172 34.29 17.65 5.40
N THR A 173 35.36 18.41 5.54
CA THR A 173 36.51 18.02 6.39
C THR A 173 36.12 18.11 7.86
N LEU A 174 36.43 17.06 8.62
CA LEU A 174 36.11 16.96 10.04
C LEU A 174 37.31 17.31 10.93
N GLU A 175 37.04 17.99 12.04
CA GLU A 175 38.03 18.26 13.09
C GLU A 175 38.37 16.97 13.86
N PRO A 176 39.57 16.87 14.48
CA PRO A 176 39.96 15.68 15.24
C PRO A 176 38.98 15.29 16.36
N THR A 177 38.37 16.27 17.03
CA THR A 177 37.34 16.05 18.07
C THR A 177 36.05 15.47 17.49
N GLN A 178 35.65 15.90 16.29
CA GLN A 178 34.49 15.34 15.59
C GLN A 178 34.74 13.89 15.16
N LEU A 179 35.94 13.58 14.67
CA LEU A 179 36.34 12.21 14.32
C LEU A 179 36.37 11.29 15.55
N ALA A 180 36.90 11.77 16.68
CA ALA A 180 36.91 11.02 17.92
C ALA A 180 35.48 10.70 18.42
N LEU A 181 34.55 11.65 18.30
CA LEU A 181 33.14 11.40 18.62
C LEU A 181 32.51 10.36 17.69
N LEU A 182 32.76 10.42 16.39
CA LEU A 182 32.21 9.45 15.43
C LEU A 182 32.79 8.03 15.64
N ASP A 183 34.07 7.91 16.01
CA ASP A 183 34.70 6.65 16.39
C ASP A 183 34.11 6.08 17.69
N ARG A 184 33.92 6.93 18.71
CA ARG A 184 33.22 6.55 19.95
C ARG A 184 31.80 6.06 19.66
N LEU A 185 31.07 6.78 18.80
CA LEU A 185 29.72 6.44 18.38
C LEU A 185 29.66 5.05 17.72
N ALA A 186 30.59 4.76 16.82
CA ALA A 186 30.65 3.47 16.12
C ALA A 186 30.97 2.29 17.06
N LYS A 187 31.72 2.52 18.15
CA LYS A 187 32.16 1.46 19.07
C LYS A 187 31.20 1.18 20.22
N ALA A 188 30.62 2.22 20.82
CA ALA A 188 29.88 2.08 22.08
C ALA A 188 28.62 2.95 22.20
N GLY A 189 28.39 3.89 21.27
CA GLY A 189 27.37 4.93 21.44
C GLY A 189 27.73 5.93 22.56
N PHE A 190 26.91 6.96 22.72
CA PHE A 190 26.94 7.90 23.84
C PHE A 190 25.68 8.80 23.86
N THR A 191 25.52 9.53 24.95
CA THR A 191 24.55 10.62 25.13
C THR A 191 25.27 11.96 25.33
N GLU A 192 24.59 13.10 25.13
CA GLU A 192 25.18 14.43 25.35
C GLU A 192 25.62 14.65 26.82
N ALA A 193 24.91 14.05 27.77
CA ALA A 193 25.21 14.12 29.19
C ALA A 193 26.58 13.52 29.58
N GLU A 194 27.12 12.63 28.76
CA GLU A 194 28.42 11.98 28.98
C GLU A 194 29.61 12.78 28.44
N LEU A 195 29.36 13.91 27.77
CA LEU A 195 30.38 14.67 27.04
C LEU A 195 30.98 15.80 27.88
N SER A 196 32.22 16.16 27.59
CA SER A 196 32.84 17.41 28.04
C SER A 196 32.24 18.64 27.33
N ALA A 197 32.59 19.85 27.77
CA ALA A 197 32.10 21.09 27.13
C ALA A 197 32.56 21.22 25.66
N ASP A 198 33.81 20.87 25.38
CA ASP A 198 34.37 20.93 24.01
C ASP A 198 33.74 19.87 23.11
N GLU A 199 33.52 18.66 23.63
CA GLU A 199 32.81 17.59 22.91
C GLU A 199 31.34 17.96 22.63
N ARG A 200 30.65 18.62 23.56
CA ARG A 200 29.29 19.13 23.31
C ARG A 200 29.25 20.15 22.17
N LEU A 201 30.23 21.04 22.09
CA LEU A 201 30.33 21.98 20.98
C LEU A 201 30.60 21.26 19.64
N ALA A 202 31.46 20.24 19.65
CA ALA A 202 31.72 19.40 18.47
C ALA A 202 30.46 18.61 18.04
N LEU A 203 29.71 18.03 18.99
CA LEU A 203 28.44 17.36 18.75
C LEU A 203 27.42 18.33 18.14
N ALA A 204 27.28 19.53 18.69
CA ALA A 204 26.36 20.55 18.19
C ALA A 204 26.66 20.92 16.73
N ARG A 205 27.95 21.01 16.34
CA ARG A 205 28.36 21.21 14.95
C ARG A 205 27.99 20.01 14.07
N LEU A 206 28.26 18.78 14.51
CA LEU A 206 27.87 17.57 13.77
C LEU A 206 26.36 17.46 13.55
N VAL A 207 25.55 17.89 14.53
CA VAL A 207 24.09 17.97 14.41
C VAL A 207 23.68 19.06 13.42
N ALA A 208 24.26 20.25 13.51
CA ALA A 208 24.00 21.36 12.58
C ALA A 208 24.35 20.99 11.13
N ASP A 209 25.43 20.23 10.93
CA ASP A 209 25.86 19.71 9.64
C ASP A 209 25.08 18.48 9.14
N ARG A 210 24.11 17.99 9.93
CA ARG A 210 23.30 16.79 9.65
C ARG A 210 24.14 15.53 9.43
N ILE A 211 25.21 15.37 10.22
CA ILE A 211 26.07 14.18 10.23
C ILE A 211 25.60 13.19 11.31
N VAL A 212 25.12 13.71 12.44
CA VAL A 212 24.53 12.94 13.54
C VAL A 212 23.20 13.56 13.96
N VAL A 213 22.38 12.78 14.66
CA VAL A 213 21.14 13.23 15.30
C VAL A 213 21.05 12.65 16.71
N ALA A 214 20.42 13.39 17.61
CA ALA A 214 20.09 12.94 18.96
C ALA A 214 18.56 12.92 19.08
N GLU A 215 17.96 11.73 18.96
CA GLU A 215 16.50 11.57 18.89
C GLU A 215 16.08 10.17 19.34
N PHE A 216 14.80 10.00 19.65
CA PHE A 216 14.21 8.68 19.75
C PHE A 216 14.16 8.03 18.36
N VAL A 217 14.82 6.87 18.21
CA VAL A 217 14.76 6.09 16.98
C VAL A 217 13.48 5.27 16.96
N LEU A 218 12.44 5.78 16.31
CA LEU A 218 11.16 5.07 16.22
C LEU A 218 11.01 4.44 14.84
N PRO A 219 11.39 3.16 14.66
CA PRO A 219 11.11 2.45 13.42
C PRO A 219 9.60 2.33 13.22
N PRO A 220 9.12 2.30 11.96
CA PRO A 220 7.73 2.01 11.71
C PRO A 220 7.41 0.61 12.25
N GLY A 221 6.20 0.41 12.74
CA GLY A 221 5.78 -0.84 13.34
C GLY A 221 4.31 -0.76 13.74
N ALA A 222 3.73 -1.90 14.12
CA ALA A 222 2.34 -1.92 14.59
C ALA A 222 2.18 -1.27 15.98
N HIS A 223 3.27 -1.22 16.75
CA HIS A 223 3.26 -0.77 18.15
C HIS A 223 4.38 0.26 18.42
N PRO A 224 4.44 1.39 17.68
CA PRO A 224 5.49 2.39 17.88
C PRO A 224 5.48 2.98 19.30
N GLU A 225 4.32 2.98 19.97
CA GLU A 225 4.18 3.38 21.37
C GLU A 225 4.96 2.48 22.33
N GLN A 226 5.06 1.18 22.04
CA GLN A 226 5.83 0.25 22.86
C GLN A 226 7.34 0.48 22.69
N GLU A 227 7.78 0.79 21.46
CA GLU A 227 9.16 1.17 21.18
C GLU A 227 9.55 2.48 21.89
N LEU A 228 8.67 3.48 21.86
CA LEU A 228 8.89 4.74 22.58
C LEU A 228 8.95 4.50 24.10
N LEU A 229 8.07 3.66 24.63
CA LEU A 229 8.09 3.29 26.05
C LEU A 229 9.40 2.59 26.42
N ALA A 230 9.87 1.66 25.60
CA ALA A 230 11.14 0.96 25.79
C ALA A 230 12.35 1.93 25.77
N HIS A 231 12.28 2.99 24.97
CA HIS A 231 13.28 4.06 24.98
C HIS A 231 13.23 4.92 26.24
N LEU A 232 12.04 5.36 26.66
CA LEU A 232 11.87 6.17 27.85
C LEU A 232 12.36 5.47 29.12
N VAL A 233 12.07 4.17 29.26
CA VAL A 233 12.49 3.38 30.44
C VAL A 233 14.02 3.25 30.52
N LYS A 234 14.73 3.28 29.39
CA LYS A 234 16.21 3.24 29.36
C LYS A 234 16.87 4.56 29.75
N LEU A 235 16.14 5.67 29.77
CA LEU A 235 16.66 6.96 30.23
C LEU A 235 16.90 6.94 31.74
N PRO A 236 17.81 7.79 32.26
CA PRO A 236 18.02 7.95 33.70
C PRO A 236 16.73 8.24 34.46
N GLU A 237 16.63 7.69 35.67
CA GLU A 237 15.49 7.91 36.57
C GLU A 237 15.43 9.39 36.99
N THR A 238 14.48 10.11 36.39
CA THR A 238 14.20 11.52 36.63
C THR A 238 12.69 11.70 36.66
N GLU A 239 12.22 12.76 37.33
CA GLU A 239 10.79 13.09 37.37
C GLU A 239 10.19 13.26 35.97
N ALA A 240 10.92 13.89 35.05
CA ALA A 240 10.49 14.06 33.65
C ALA A 240 10.34 12.73 32.92
N ARG A 241 11.28 11.80 33.11
CA ARG A 241 11.22 10.44 32.55
C ARG A 241 10.04 9.66 33.10
N ASP A 242 9.84 9.67 34.42
CA ASP A 242 8.75 8.92 35.06
C ASP A 242 7.38 9.48 34.67
N GLN A 243 7.26 10.81 34.53
CA GLN A 243 6.06 11.45 34.03
C GLN A 243 5.76 11.06 32.57
N ALA A 244 6.76 11.09 31.68
CA ALA A 244 6.59 10.67 30.28
C ALA A 244 6.17 9.19 30.16
N VAL A 245 6.75 8.30 30.98
CA VAL A 245 6.37 6.88 31.05
C VAL A 245 4.91 6.72 31.50
N ALA A 246 4.50 7.43 32.57
CA ALA A 246 3.14 7.39 33.07
C ALA A 246 2.13 7.92 32.04
N ASP A 247 2.47 9.00 31.34
CA ASP A 247 1.63 9.62 30.31
C ASP A 247 1.42 8.70 29.10
N LEU A 248 2.50 8.08 28.61
CA LEU A 248 2.41 7.14 27.50
C LEU A 248 1.60 5.90 27.87
N THR A 249 1.84 5.35 29.07
CA THR A 249 1.10 4.19 29.59
C THR A 249 -0.39 4.49 29.70
N GLY A 250 -0.74 5.69 30.20
CA GLY A 250 -2.13 6.13 30.28
C GLY A 250 -2.83 6.20 28.91
N LEU A 251 -2.14 6.70 27.88
CA LEU A 251 -2.67 6.70 26.50
C LEU A 251 -2.87 5.27 25.97
N ILE A 252 -1.90 4.37 26.21
CA ILE A 252 -1.99 2.95 25.83
C ILE A 252 -3.21 2.29 26.46
N ASP A 253 -3.40 2.47 27.77
CA ASP A 253 -4.53 1.90 28.50
C ASP A 253 -5.88 2.44 28.00
N GLN A 254 -5.95 3.72 27.66
CA GLN A 254 -7.15 4.35 27.10
C GLN A 254 -7.49 3.80 25.70
N LEU A 255 -6.49 3.60 24.84
CA LEU A 255 -6.71 2.99 23.52
C LEU A 255 -7.15 1.53 23.65
N ALA A 256 -6.55 0.76 24.57
CA ALA A 256 -6.97 -0.60 24.89
C ALA A 256 -8.42 -0.64 25.41
N ALA A 257 -8.86 0.37 26.16
CA ALA A 257 -10.26 0.52 26.54
C ALA A 257 -11.17 0.81 25.33
N ALA A 258 -10.72 1.63 24.37
CA ALA A 258 -11.48 1.93 23.14
C ALA A 258 -11.70 0.67 22.28
N GLU A 259 -10.70 -0.22 22.21
CA GLU A 259 -10.78 -1.49 21.48
C GLU A 259 -11.96 -2.36 21.95
N ARG A 260 -12.22 -2.41 23.27
CA ARG A 260 -13.37 -3.16 23.85
C ARG A 260 -14.72 -2.62 23.36
N PHE A 261 -14.77 -1.36 22.96
CA PHE A 261 -15.96 -0.68 22.45
C PHE A 261 -15.94 -0.51 20.93
N VAL A 262 -15.07 -1.21 20.20
CA VAL A 262 -14.84 -1.03 18.75
C VAL A 262 -16.12 -0.93 17.91
N ARG A 263 -17.17 -1.68 18.28
CA ARG A 263 -18.49 -1.74 17.61
C ARG A 263 -19.64 -1.13 18.43
N GLN A 264 -19.32 -0.43 19.52
CA GLN A 264 -20.28 0.16 20.45
C GLN A 264 -20.19 1.69 20.41
N PRO A 265 -20.84 2.36 19.44
CA PRO A 265 -20.58 3.77 19.12
C PRO A 265 -20.84 4.75 20.27
N ALA A 266 -21.79 4.45 21.16
CA ALA A 266 -22.13 5.30 22.29
C ALA A 266 -21.02 5.31 23.37
N GLN A 267 -20.37 4.18 23.59
CA GLN A 267 -19.24 4.02 24.51
C GLN A 267 -17.91 4.40 23.84
N LEU A 268 -17.76 4.12 22.55
CA LEU A 268 -16.55 4.38 21.79
C LEU A 268 -16.24 5.88 21.66
N ALA A 269 -17.24 6.69 21.30
CA ALA A 269 -17.01 8.09 20.98
C ALA A 269 -16.41 8.90 22.16
N PRO A 270 -16.93 8.79 23.41
CA PRO A 270 -16.31 9.47 24.55
C PRO A 270 -14.86 9.03 24.82
N VAL A 271 -14.55 7.74 24.66
CA VAL A 271 -13.20 7.22 24.90
C VAL A 271 -12.22 7.77 23.87
N LEU A 272 -12.59 7.77 22.57
CA LEU A 272 -11.73 8.36 21.54
C LEU A 272 -11.53 9.87 21.76
N THR A 273 -12.58 10.61 22.14
CA THR A 273 -12.45 12.04 22.48
C THR A 273 -11.50 12.27 23.65
N ALA A 274 -11.53 11.40 24.69
CA ALA A 274 -10.61 11.51 25.82
C ALA A 274 -9.15 11.25 25.41
N VAL A 275 -8.89 10.25 24.54
CA VAL A 275 -7.56 9.99 23.97
C VAL A 275 -7.08 11.20 23.15
N GLU A 276 -7.95 11.78 22.31
CA GLU A 276 -7.64 12.97 21.51
C GLU A 276 -7.28 14.18 22.38
N GLN A 277 -8.05 14.43 23.44
CA GLN A 277 -7.78 15.53 24.38
C GLN A 277 -6.46 15.32 25.12
N ARG A 278 -6.23 14.12 25.65
CA ARG A 278 -4.99 13.81 26.38
C ARG A 278 -3.76 13.92 25.48
N PHE A 279 -3.85 13.42 24.25
CA PHE A 279 -2.80 13.60 23.26
C PHE A 279 -2.52 15.08 22.99
N ALA A 280 -3.55 15.90 22.78
CA ALA A 280 -3.37 17.32 22.46
C ALA A 280 -2.68 18.09 23.60
N GLU A 281 -3.01 17.76 24.86
CA GLU A 281 -2.33 18.29 26.05
C GLU A 281 -0.84 17.91 26.08
N LEU A 282 -0.52 16.64 25.83
CA LEU A 282 0.84 16.11 25.93
C LEU A 282 1.73 16.53 24.75
N ALA A 283 1.24 16.38 23.52
CA ALA A 283 2.00 16.63 22.30
C ALA A 283 2.05 18.12 21.93
N GLY A 284 1.16 18.96 22.50
CA GLY A 284 1.07 20.38 22.18
C GLY A 284 0.57 20.67 20.76
N GLN A 285 -0.12 19.73 20.12
CA GLN A 285 -0.65 19.85 18.75
C GLN A 285 -2.00 19.16 18.58
N ALA A 286 -2.68 19.39 17.44
CA ALA A 286 -4.00 18.83 17.18
C ALA A 286 -3.98 17.30 17.04
N ALA A 287 -5.03 16.63 17.52
CA ALA A 287 -5.18 15.17 17.45
C ALA A 287 -5.65 14.63 16.09
N GLN A 288 -5.82 15.52 15.10
CA GLN A 288 -6.29 15.16 13.77
C GLN A 288 -5.50 15.89 12.69
N ARG A 289 -5.17 15.16 11.62
CA ARG A 289 -4.54 15.69 10.41
C ARG A 289 -5.60 15.99 9.34
N THR A 290 -5.36 17.04 8.57
CA THR A 290 -6.17 17.40 7.40
C THR A 290 -5.89 16.45 6.24
N LYS A 291 -6.72 16.53 5.19
CA LYS A 291 -6.49 15.78 3.95
C LYS A 291 -5.26 16.28 3.19
N ASP A 292 -4.91 17.55 3.36
CA ASP A 292 -3.75 18.17 2.70
C ASP A 292 -2.44 17.73 3.38
N GLU A 293 -2.49 17.45 4.69
CA GLU A 293 -1.36 16.92 5.46
C GLU A 293 -1.11 15.42 5.23
N ALA A 294 -2.18 14.61 5.13
CA ALA A 294 -2.06 13.17 4.92
C ALA A 294 -3.30 12.57 4.24
N ALA A 295 -3.07 11.72 3.23
CA ALA A 295 -4.13 10.98 2.55
C ALA A 295 -4.75 9.87 3.42
N ALA A 296 -3.98 9.31 4.37
CA ALA A 296 -4.39 8.25 5.30
C ALA A 296 -3.88 8.52 6.73
N GLY A 297 -4.40 7.79 7.71
CA GLY A 297 -3.99 7.90 9.12
C GLY A 297 -4.27 9.26 9.75
N ARG A 298 -5.40 9.89 9.41
CA ARG A 298 -5.71 11.27 9.85
C ARG A 298 -6.10 11.37 11.33
N THR A 299 -6.46 10.28 11.97
CA THR A 299 -6.75 10.17 13.41
C THR A 299 -5.52 9.68 14.18
N LEU A 300 -5.57 9.66 15.51
CA LEU A 300 -4.48 9.16 16.36
C LEU A 300 -4.27 7.65 16.29
N ALA A 301 -5.34 6.92 16.00
CA ALA A 301 -5.36 5.47 16.03
C ALA A 301 -6.23 4.93 14.89
N TYR A 302 -5.97 3.67 14.56
CA TYR A 302 -6.76 2.88 13.64
C TYR A 302 -7.14 1.55 14.29
N VAL A 303 -8.05 0.83 13.62
CA VAL A 303 -8.45 -0.51 14.01
C VAL A 303 -8.34 -1.44 12.80
N ASP A 304 -7.83 -2.63 13.04
CA ASP A 304 -7.78 -3.73 12.07
C ASP A 304 -8.50 -4.95 12.60
N CYS A 305 -9.17 -5.69 11.70
CA CYS A 305 -9.99 -6.84 12.08
C CYS A 305 -9.75 -8.02 11.13
N ARG A 306 -9.57 -9.20 11.74
CA ARG A 306 -9.58 -10.49 11.05
C ARG A 306 -11.02 -10.93 10.91
N ARG A 307 -11.47 -11.16 9.69
CA ARG A 307 -12.79 -11.73 9.41
C ARG A 307 -12.81 -13.18 9.85
N ASP A 308 -13.90 -13.64 10.43
CA ASP A 308 -14.09 -15.05 10.75
C ASP A 308 -14.48 -15.83 9.49
N LEU A 309 -13.50 -16.05 8.62
CA LEU A 309 -13.67 -16.64 7.29
C LEU A 309 -12.40 -17.41 6.89
N ASP A 310 -12.54 -18.72 6.73
CA ASP A 310 -11.52 -19.58 6.14
C ASP A 310 -12.11 -20.22 4.88
N ALA A 311 -11.55 -19.88 3.72
CA ALA A 311 -11.96 -20.42 2.42
C ALA A 311 -10.95 -21.45 1.92
N VAL A 312 -11.43 -22.47 1.21
CA VAL A 312 -10.59 -23.43 0.50
C VAL A 312 -10.98 -23.42 -0.97
N VAL A 313 -10.03 -23.03 -1.81
CA VAL A 313 -10.13 -23.02 -3.27
C VAL A 313 -9.61 -24.37 -3.79
N PRO A 314 -10.46 -25.26 -4.33
CA PRO A 314 -10.03 -26.55 -4.87
C PRO A 314 -9.30 -26.39 -6.23
N ALA A 315 -8.63 -27.47 -6.66
CA ALA A 315 -7.82 -27.48 -7.88
C ALA A 315 -8.61 -27.08 -9.13
N GLY A 316 -9.85 -27.57 -9.29
CA GLY A 316 -10.68 -27.27 -10.46
C GLY A 316 -11.07 -25.79 -10.62
N LEU A 317 -11.02 -24.99 -9.54
CA LEU A 317 -11.15 -23.53 -9.64
C LEU A 317 -9.84 -22.84 -10.00
N VAL A 318 -8.68 -23.41 -9.65
CA VAL A 318 -7.37 -22.88 -10.05
C VAL A 318 -7.09 -23.19 -11.51
N ASP A 319 -7.44 -24.40 -11.96
CA ASP A 319 -7.25 -24.85 -13.34
C ASP A 319 -7.98 -23.93 -14.35
N GLN A 320 -9.14 -23.37 -13.94
CA GLN A 320 -9.91 -22.39 -14.73
C GLN A 320 -9.14 -21.11 -15.10
N VAL A 321 -8.15 -20.73 -14.28
CA VAL A 321 -7.38 -19.51 -14.48
C VAL A 321 -5.93 -19.78 -14.90
N ALA A 322 -5.53 -21.06 -15.00
CA ALA A 322 -4.15 -21.45 -15.26
C ALA A 322 -3.55 -20.80 -16.52
N GLU A 323 -4.10 -21.13 -17.67
CA GLU A 323 -3.69 -20.58 -18.96
C GLU A 323 -3.97 -19.07 -19.10
N PRO A 324 -5.19 -18.55 -18.83
CA PRO A 324 -5.48 -17.15 -19.08
C PRO A 324 -4.65 -16.23 -18.17
N LEU A 325 -4.47 -16.58 -16.89
CA LEU A 325 -3.62 -15.79 -15.99
C LEU A 325 -2.14 -15.94 -16.36
N GLY A 326 -1.71 -17.10 -16.88
CA GLY A 326 -0.37 -17.31 -17.43
C GLY A 326 -0.01 -16.30 -18.53
N LEU A 327 -0.91 -16.09 -19.49
CA LEU A 327 -0.74 -15.11 -20.57
C LEU A 327 -0.65 -13.67 -20.04
N LEU A 328 -1.50 -13.32 -19.07
CA LEU A 328 -1.43 -12.00 -18.41
C LEU A 328 -0.10 -11.80 -17.69
N LEU A 329 0.35 -12.78 -16.91
CA LEU A 329 1.60 -12.72 -16.16
C LEU A 329 2.83 -12.66 -17.07
N GLN A 330 2.80 -13.33 -18.23
CA GLN A 330 3.84 -13.18 -19.25
C GLN A 330 3.92 -11.73 -19.77
N SER A 331 2.78 -11.11 -20.10
CA SER A 331 2.79 -9.71 -20.53
C SER A 331 3.26 -8.76 -19.39
N ALA A 332 2.96 -9.09 -18.13
CA ALA A 332 3.49 -8.37 -16.97
C ALA A 332 5.02 -8.52 -16.84
N ARG A 333 5.57 -9.72 -17.07
CA ARG A 333 7.01 -9.97 -17.11
C ARG A 333 7.66 -9.09 -18.17
N TRP A 334 7.12 -9.08 -19.40
CA TRP A 334 7.60 -8.20 -20.49
C TRP A 334 7.63 -6.73 -20.07
N LEU A 335 6.55 -6.22 -19.47
CA LEU A 335 6.46 -4.84 -18.99
C LEU A 335 7.60 -4.50 -18.01
N THR A 336 7.96 -5.42 -17.10
CA THR A 336 9.08 -5.20 -16.17
C THR A 336 10.44 -5.19 -16.87
N GLY A 337 10.63 -6.02 -17.91
CA GLY A 337 11.85 -6.06 -18.71
C GLY A 337 12.08 -4.76 -19.48
N GLU A 338 11.04 -4.24 -20.13
CA GLU A 338 11.12 -2.97 -20.87
C GLU A 338 11.37 -1.78 -19.94
N VAL A 339 10.69 -1.72 -18.79
CA VAL A 339 10.95 -0.65 -17.79
C VAL A 339 12.39 -0.70 -17.31
N ARG A 340 12.92 -1.91 -17.06
CA ARG A 340 14.31 -2.09 -16.66
C ARG A 340 15.27 -1.57 -17.74
N ALA A 341 15.06 -1.94 -19.00
CA ALA A 341 15.91 -1.49 -20.11
C ALA A 341 15.93 0.04 -20.25
N ALA A 342 14.76 0.68 -20.21
CA ALA A 342 14.66 2.14 -20.31
C ALA A 342 15.31 2.87 -19.12
N VAL A 343 15.18 2.33 -17.91
CA VAL A 343 15.83 2.93 -16.73
C VAL A 343 17.35 2.75 -16.80
N ASP A 344 17.85 1.58 -17.22
CA ASP A 344 19.29 1.35 -17.36
C ASP A 344 19.93 2.32 -18.36
N GLU A 345 19.27 2.58 -19.50
CA GLU A 345 19.72 3.58 -20.48
C GLU A 345 19.85 4.97 -19.83
N ARG A 346 18.80 5.42 -19.14
CA ARG A 346 18.79 6.71 -18.45
C ARG A 346 19.84 6.80 -17.34
N LEU A 347 20.08 5.71 -16.61
CA LEU A 347 21.12 5.62 -15.59
C LEU A 347 22.52 5.72 -16.20
N CYS A 348 22.78 5.07 -17.34
CA CYS A 348 24.03 5.17 -18.08
C CYS A 348 24.31 6.61 -18.55
N GLU A 349 23.30 7.29 -19.11
CA GLU A 349 23.41 8.70 -19.49
C GLU A 349 23.75 9.60 -18.29
N ALA A 350 22.99 9.46 -17.20
CA ALA A 350 23.22 10.21 -15.98
C ALA A 350 24.61 9.96 -15.39
N TYR A 351 25.10 8.71 -15.44
CA TYR A 351 26.45 8.37 -15.02
C TYR A 351 27.52 9.05 -15.88
N ALA A 352 27.39 9.02 -17.20
CA ALA A 352 28.32 9.64 -18.13
C ALA A 352 28.41 11.17 -17.90
N GLU A 353 27.27 11.83 -17.70
CA GLU A 353 27.21 13.25 -17.36
C GLU A 353 27.93 13.58 -16.04
N LEU A 354 27.74 12.74 -15.02
CA LEU A 354 28.38 12.91 -13.72
C LEU A 354 29.89 12.67 -13.80
N ARG A 355 30.37 11.68 -14.57
CA ARG A 355 31.81 11.40 -14.74
C ARG A 355 32.57 12.52 -15.44
N ASN A 356 31.91 13.29 -16.30
CA ASN A 356 32.51 14.48 -16.91
C ASN A 356 32.81 15.59 -15.88
N ARG A 357 32.18 15.56 -14.70
CA ARG A 357 32.31 16.58 -13.66
C ARG A 357 32.96 16.07 -12.38
N ARG A 358 33.01 14.75 -12.18
CA ARG A 358 33.45 14.10 -10.95
C ARG A 358 34.34 12.90 -11.24
N GLU A 359 35.41 12.78 -10.48
CA GLU A 359 36.29 11.61 -10.52
C GLU A 359 35.62 10.34 -9.97
N THR A 360 34.81 10.49 -8.92
CA THR A 360 34.01 9.41 -8.33
C THR A 360 32.53 9.76 -8.41
N VAL A 361 31.70 8.83 -8.84
CA VAL A 361 30.24 8.97 -8.82
C VAL A 361 29.69 8.11 -7.68
N LEU A 362 28.95 8.73 -6.77
CA LEU A 362 28.29 8.04 -5.68
C LEU A 362 26.90 7.57 -6.11
N LEU A 363 26.40 6.49 -5.50
CA LEU A 363 25.05 6.00 -5.75
C LEU A 363 24.00 7.07 -5.45
N SER A 364 24.22 7.88 -4.41
CA SER A 364 23.37 9.03 -4.11
C SER A 364 23.35 10.02 -5.28
N ASP A 365 24.49 10.44 -5.82
CA ASP A 365 24.53 11.38 -6.93
C ASP A 365 23.77 10.88 -8.15
N LEU A 366 23.93 9.59 -8.47
CA LEU A 366 23.21 8.95 -9.58
C LEU A 366 21.69 8.93 -9.34
N HIS A 367 21.26 8.60 -8.12
CA HIS A 367 19.84 8.63 -7.74
C HIS A 367 19.20 10.00 -8.01
N ILE A 368 19.87 11.11 -7.66
CA ILE A 368 19.32 12.44 -7.98
C ILE A 368 19.34 12.74 -9.48
N ALA A 369 20.42 12.38 -10.18
CA ALA A 369 20.55 12.66 -11.60
C ALA A 369 19.50 11.92 -12.45
N ALA A 370 18.98 10.79 -11.93
CA ALA A 370 17.91 9.98 -12.53
C ALA A 370 16.58 10.08 -11.75
N ALA A 371 16.38 11.11 -10.92
CA ALA A 371 15.18 11.22 -10.07
C ALA A 371 13.88 11.37 -10.88
N ASP A 372 13.95 11.94 -12.09
CA ASP A 372 12.84 12.05 -13.03
C ASP A 372 12.25 10.68 -13.40
N VAL A 373 13.10 9.76 -13.85
CA VAL A 373 12.67 8.41 -14.23
C VAL A 373 12.33 7.56 -13.01
N LEU A 374 13.10 7.66 -11.93
CA LEU A 374 12.89 6.88 -10.70
C LEU A 374 11.64 7.32 -9.92
N ALA A 375 11.18 8.57 -10.09
CA ALA A 375 9.91 9.06 -9.56
C ALA A 375 8.73 8.78 -10.49
N GLY A 376 8.96 8.24 -11.69
CA GLY A 376 7.91 8.01 -12.70
C GLY A 376 7.23 9.31 -13.12
N ALA A 377 8.01 10.38 -13.31
CA ALA A 377 7.48 11.67 -13.72
C ALA A 377 6.68 11.55 -15.04
N PRO A 378 5.58 12.30 -15.21
CA PRO A 378 4.82 12.26 -16.46
C PRO A 378 5.68 12.63 -17.67
N GLY A 379 5.48 11.93 -18.78
CA GLY A 379 6.21 12.13 -20.04
C GLY A 379 7.59 11.45 -20.08
N THR A 380 7.86 10.52 -19.17
CA THR A 380 9.07 9.67 -19.22
C THR A 380 8.85 8.45 -20.12
N LEU A 381 9.94 7.76 -20.51
CA LEU A 381 9.88 6.52 -21.29
C LEU A 381 8.98 5.44 -20.65
N ILE A 382 8.77 5.48 -19.34
CA ILE A 382 7.88 4.55 -18.64
C ILE A 382 6.42 4.75 -19.08
N ASP A 383 5.98 5.98 -19.34
CA ASP A 383 4.64 6.25 -19.85
C ASP A 383 4.48 5.75 -21.29
N GLU A 384 5.53 5.88 -22.11
CA GLU A 384 5.56 5.35 -23.47
C GLU A 384 5.49 3.83 -23.50
N ILE A 385 6.23 3.14 -22.61
CA ILE A 385 6.18 1.68 -22.46
C ILE A 385 4.79 1.23 -22.01
N ALA A 386 4.17 1.93 -21.06
CA ALA A 386 2.81 1.62 -20.61
C ALA A 386 1.77 1.81 -21.72
N GLU A 387 1.98 2.80 -22.60
CA GLU A 387 1.14 2.99 -23.79
C GLU A 387 1.39 1.91 -24.85
N ASP A 388 2.64 1.53 -25.12
CA ASP A 388 2.96 0.41 -26.02
C ASP A 388 2.37 -0.92 -25.53
N PHE A 389 2.45 -1.18 -24.22
CA PHE A 389 1.77 -2.31 -23.58
C PHE A 389 0.27 -2.33 -23.90
N ARG A 390 -0.38 -1.17 -23.78
CA ARG A 390 -1.81 -1.01 -24.05
C ARG A 390 -2.14 -1.16 -25.55
N LEU A 391 -1.27 -0.70 -26.43
CA LEU A 391 -1.41 -0.86 -27.88
C LEU A 391 -1.27 -2.32 -28.31
N ARG A 392 -0.31 -3.07 -27.74
CA ARG A 392 -0.15 -4.51 -27.98
C ARG A 392 -1.38 -5.30 -27.56
N TRP A 393 -1.93 -5.02 -26.37
CA TRP A 393 -3.21 -5.61 -25.96
C TRP A 393 -4.38 -5.17 -26.84
N SER A 394 -4.38 -3.94 -27.35
CA SER A 394 -5.40 -3.50 -28.32
C SER A 394 -5.35 -4.30 -29.62
N GLU A 395 -4.15 -4.67 -30.09
CA GLU A 395 -3.99 -5.55 -31.26
C GLU A 395 -4.49 -6.97 -30.99
N ILE A 396 -4.20 -7.54 -29.82
CA ILE A 396 -4.71 -8.87 -29.42
C ILE A 396 -6.24 -8.87 -29.38
N LEU A 397 -6.83 -7.77 -28.91
CA LEU A 397 -8.27 -7.63 -28.72
C LEU A 397 -8.97 -6.90 -29.87
N ARG A 398 -8.33 -6.78 -31.04
CA ARG A 398 -8.82 -5.96 -32.16
C ARG A 398 -10.21 -6.36 -32.65
N ASP A 399 -10.56 -7.63 -32.54
CA ASP A 399 -11.83 -8.19 -32.98
C ASP A 399 -12.90 -8.14 -31.87
N ALA A 400 -12.51 -7.86 -30.61
CA ALA A 400 -13.39 -7.75 -29.45
C ALA A 400 -14.06 -6.35 -29.35
N THR A 401 -14.80 -6.00 -30.39
CA THR A 401 -15.50 -4.71 -30.55
C THR A 401 -17.01 -4.83 -30.30
N GLY A 402 -17.71 -3.69 -30.17
CA GLY A 402 -19.16 -3.65 -29.97
C GLY A 402 -19.59 -3.51 -28.51
N THR A 403 -20.79 -3.98 -28.18
CA THR A 403 -21.38 -3.89 -26.82
C THR A 403 -21.64 -5.25 -26.17
N ASP A 404 -21.67 -6.32 -26.96
CA ASP A 404 -21.99 -7.66 -26.49
C ASP A 404 -20.78 -8.33 -25.82
N PRO A 405 -20.97 -9.13 -24.75
CA PRO A 405 -19.89 -9.88 -24.13
C PRO A 405 -19.13 -10.75 -25.14
N VAL A 406 -17.80 -10.71 -25.06
CA VAL A 406 -16.88 -11.46 -25.91
C VAL A 406 -16.26 -12.59 -25.10
N GLN A 407 -16.31 -13.80 -25.65
CA GLN A 407 -15.62 -14.99 -25.15
C GLN A 407 -14.42 -15.29 -26.05
N LEU A 408 -13.24 -15.42 -25.47
CA LEU A 408 -12.00 -15.80 -26.13
C LEU A 408 -11.46 -17.08 -25.49
N ALA A 409 -10.73 -17.89 -26.25
CA ALA A 409 -9.97 -19.00 -25.72
C ALA A 409 -8.49 -18.60 -25.60
N SER A 410 -7.79 -19.05 -24.55
CA SER A 410 -6.35 -18.79 -24.41
C SER A 410 -5.56 -19.32 -25.60
N GLU A 411 -5.92 -20.50 -26.11
CA GLU A 411 -5.29 -21.14 -27.28
C GLU A 411 -5.36 -20.29 -28.57
N ASP A 412 -6.41 -19.47 -28.72
CA ASP A 412 -6.60 -18.63 -29.92
C ASP A 412 -5.68 -17.41 -29.93
N ILE A 413 -5.28 -16.92 -28.75
CA ILE A 413 -4.49 -15.69 -28.61
C ILE A 413 -3.04 -15.95 -28.19
N GLU A 414 -2.70 -17.13 -27.67
CA GLU A 414 -1.38 -17.49 -27.14
C GLU A 414 -0.25 -17.13 -28.10
N ALA A 415 -0.33 -17.58 -29.36
CA ALA A 415 0.72 -17.31 -30.36
C ALA A 415 0.92 -15.80 -30.63
N LEU A 416 -0.15 -14.99 -30.51
CA LEU A 416 -0.06 -13.55 -30.68
C LEU A 416 0.47 -12.86 -29.42
N VAL A 417 0.09 -13.33 -28.23
CA VAL A 417 0.66 -12.90 -26.94
C VAL A 417 2.16 -13.17 -26.93
N ASP A 418 2.60 -14.37 -27.33
CA ASP A 418 4.03 -14.72 -27.42
C ASP A 418 4.81 -13.82 -28.36
N ARG A 419 4.22 -13.47 -29.50
CA ARG A 419 4.87 -12.61 -30.48
C ARG A 419 4.95 -11.16 -30.00
N LEU A 420 3.91 -10.66 -29.34
CA LEU A 420 3.84 -9.27 -28.88
C LEU A 420 4.48 -9.05 -27.51
N PHE A 421 4.59 -10.08 -26.68
CA PHE A 421 5.22 -10.07 -25.37
C PHE A 421 6.25 -11.19 -25.30
N PRO A 422 7.38 -11.05 -26.04
CA PRO A 422 8.41 -12.07 -26.06
C PRO A 422 8.99 -12.29 -24.65
N PRO A 423 9.42 -13.52 -24.31
CA PRO A 423 10.01 -13.80 -23.01
C PRO A 423 11.24 -12.92 -22.74
N CYS A 424 11.29 -12.32 -21.55
CA CYS A 424 12.44 -11.60 -21.03
C CYS A 424 12.75 -12.08 -19.59
N GLU A 425 13.95 -11.82 -19.08
CA GLU A 425 14.21 -11.97 -17.65
C GLU A 425 13.49 -10.87 -16.86
N PRO A 426 13.02 -11.13 -15.63
CA PRO A 426 12.52 -10.07 -14.75
C PRO A 426 13.59 -9.02 -14.49
N GLY A 427 13.17 -7.76 -14.48
CA GLY A 427 14.11 -6.64 -14.47
C GLY A 427 14.87 -6.43 -13.15
N TRP A 428 14.38 -6.91 -12.02
CA TRP A 428 15.00 -6.79 -10.69
C TRP A 428 14.40 -7.86 -9.75
N ALA A 429 14.97 -8.08 -8.56
CA ALA A 429 14.54 -9.16 -7.67
C ALA A 429 13.02 -9.17 -7.36
N ALA A 430 12.42 -8.01 -7.06
CA ALA A 430 10.99 -7.91 -6.75
C ALA A 430 10.07 -8.11 -7.98
N ALA A 431 10.59 -7.96 -9.21
CA ALA A 431 9.85 -8.24 -10.44
C ALA A 431 9.48 -9.72 -10.63
N ARG A 432 10.03 -10.61 -9.79
CA ARG A 432 9.63 -12.02 -9.70
C ARG A 432 8.19 -12.23 -9.25
N GLN A 433 7.62 -11.29 -8.50
CA GLN A 433 6.30 -11.42 -7.90
C GLN A 433 5.29 -10.44 -8.49
N HIS A 434 4.11 -10.94 -8.83
CA HIS A 434 2.96 -10.14 -9.23
C HIS A 434 1.76 -10.49 -8.37
N SER A 435 0.88 -9.53 -8.11
CA SER A 435 -0.30 -9.73 -7.27
C SER A 435 -1.59 -9.48 -8.04
N PRO A 436 -2.22 -10.52 -8.62
CA PRO A 436 -3.55 -10.41 -9.18
C PRO A 436 -4.62 -10.44 -8.08
N ASP A 437 -5.52 -9.46 -8.12
CA ASP A 437 -6.72 -9.42 -7.30
C ASP A 437 -7.88 -10.03 -8.12
N LEU A 438 -8.38 -11.20 -7.69
CA LEU A 438 -9.44 -11.93 -8.38
C LEU A 438 -10.71 -12.00 -7.53
N MET A 439 -11.87 -11.78 -8.14
CA MET A 439 -13.17 -12.02 -7.52
C MET A 439 -13.79 -13.29 -8.11
N LEU A 440 -14.60 -14.00 -7.33
CA LEU A 440 -15.34 -15.16 -7.82
C LEU A 440 -16.83 -14.82 -7.96
N ALA A 441 -17.37 -14.96 -9.16
CA ALA A 441 -18.80 -14.88 -9.41
C ALA A 441 -19.42 -16.28 -9.32
N THR A 442 -20.37 -16.47 -8.42
CA THR A 442 -21.07 -17.75 -8.22
C THR A 442 -22.57 -17.58 -8.43
N GLY A 443 -23.17 -18.34 -9.34
CA GLY A 443 -24.60 -18.24 -9.65
C GLY A 443 -24.82 -17.97 -11.14
N GLY A 444 -25.74 -18.72 -11.76
CA GLY A 444 -25.97 -18.70 -13.20
C GLY A 444 -25.20 -19.76 -14.01
N GLY A 445 -24.56 -20.74 -13.35
CA GLY A 445 -23.86 -21.84 -14.01
C GLY A 445 -22.50 -22.12 -13.39
N ARG A 446 -21.50 -22.43 -14.24
CA ARG A 446 -20.10 -22.60 -13.85
C ARG A 446 -19.58 -21.29 -13.21
N PRO A 447 -18.81 -21.35 -12.11
CA PRO A 447 -18.18 -20.17 -11.53
C PRO A 447 -17.28 -19.46 -12.55
N LEU A 448 -17.18 -18.13 -12.43
CA LEU A 448 -16.28 -17.32 -13.25
C LEU A 448 -15.39 -16.48 -12.36
N TRP A 449 -14.11 -16.40 -12.71
CA TRP A 449 -13.18 -15.48 -12.09
C TRP A 449 -13.25 -14.12 -12.77
N VAL A 450 -13.04 -13.06 -11.99
CA VAL A 450 -13.05 -11.68 -12.48
C VAL A 450 -11.79 -10.99 -12.02
N LEU A 451 -10.98 -10.54 -12.97
CA LEU A 451 -9.80 -9.76 -12.67
C LEU A 451 -10.22 -8.35 -12.21
N GLY A 452 -9.90 -8.03 -10.96
CA GLY A 452 -10.05 -6.70 -10.40
C GLY A 452 -8.90 -5.80 -10.86
N GLU A 453 -7.69 -6.14 -10.40
CA GLU A 453 -6.44 -5.48 -10.76
C GLU A 453 -5.30 -6.51 -10.83
N LEU A 454 -4.22 -6.18 -11.57
CA LEU A 454 -2.97 -6.95 -11.56
C LEU A 454 -1.84 -6.00 -11.17
N HIS A 455 -1.34 -6.16 -9.95
CA HIS A 455 -0.22 -5.37 -9.44
C HIS A 455 1.09 -6.00 -9.86
N THR A 456 1.90 -5.27 -10.64
CA THR A 456 3.12 -5.80 -11.24
C THR A 456 4.35 -5.56 -10.36
N ALA A 457 5.30 -6.50 -10.38
CA ALA A 457 6.58 -6.40 -9.65
C ALA A 457 6.42 -6.04 -8.16
N MET A 458 5.35 -6.50 -7.52
CA MET A 458 5.06 -6.20 -6.14
C MET A 458 4.27 -7.32 -5.50
N ASN A 459 4.80 -7.82 -4.38
CA ASN A 459 4.04 -8.66 -3.47
C ASN A 459 3.19 -7.77 -2.56
N THR A 460 1.91 -7.65 -2.88
CA THR A 460 0.99 -6.81 -2.10
C THR A 460 0.71 -7.32 -0.69
N LEU A 461 1.00 -8.60 -0.41
CA LEU A 461 0.91 -9.17 0.94
C LEU A 461 2.03 -8.64 1.85
N GLU A 462 3.05 -7.97 1.31
CA GLU A 462 4.07 -7.31 2.13
C GLU A 462 3.51 -6.20 3.01
N SER A 463 2.33 -5.66 2.71
CA SER A 463 1.67 -4.70 3.61
C SER A 463 1.48 -5.29 5.00
N ARG A 464 2.02 -4.63 6.03
CA ARG A 464 2.13 -5.17 7.40
C ARG A 464 0.83 -5.71 7.99
N PHE A 465 -0.31 -5.07 7.72
CA PHE A 465 -1.59 -5.52 8.27
C PHE A 465 -1.99 -6.95 7.83
N PHE A 466 -1.48 -7.48 6.72
CA PHE A 466 -1.68 -8.89 6.39
C PHE A 466 -0.92 -9.81 7.33
N HIS A 467 0.30 -9.43 7.72
CA HIS A 467 1.07 -10.17 8.72
C HIS A 467 0.37 -10.17 10.09
N THR A 468 -0.09 -9.01 10.55
CA THR A 468 -0.71 -8.89 11.88
C THR A 468 -2.12 -9.50 11.97
N LEU A 469 -2.79 -9.68 10.82
CA LEU A 469 -4.10 -10.32 10.72
C LEU A 469 -4.03 -11.79 10.26
N ALA A 470 -2.85 -12.35 10.05
CA ALA A 470 -2.69 -13.76 9.76
C ALA A 470 -2.76 -14.57 11.05
N ASP A 471 -3.44 -15.72 11.00
CA ASP A 471 -3.44 -16.67 12.13
C ASP A 471 -2.04 -17.32 12.27
N GLU A 472 -1.32 -17.48 11.15
CA GLU A 472 0.04 -18.05 11.09
C GLU A 472 1.00 -17.10 10.33
N PRO A 473 1.43 -15.97 10.93
CA PRO A 473 2.25 -14.95 10.25
C PRO A 473 3.59 -15.50 9.72
N GLY A 474 4.17 -16.48 10.41
CA GLY A 474 5.42 -17.15 10.02
C GLY A 474 5.34 -17.80 8.64
N GLN A 475 4.17 -18.28 8.21
CA GLN A 475 3.98 -18.84 6.88
C GLN A 475 4.26 -17.80 5.77
N LEU A 476 3.85 -16.54 5.96
CA LEU A 476 4.08 -15.47 4.98
C LEU A 476 5.57 -15.09 4.91
N VAL A 477 6.25 -15.11 6.05
CA VAL A 477 7.70 -14.88 6.13
C VAL A 477 8.45 -15.98 5.38
N GLU A 478 8.09 -17.25 5.59
CA GLU A 478 8.70 -18.39 4.90
C GLU A 478 8.48 -18.35 3.38
N LEU A 479 7.26 -18.03 2.92
CA LEU A 479 6.95 -17.89 1.49
C LEU A 479 7.76 -16.75 0.85
N THR A 480 7.87 -15.61 1.53
CA THR A 480 8.69 -14.48 1.09
C THR A 480 10.16 -14.89 1.01
N ALA A 481 10.68 -15.55 2.04
CA ALA A 481 12.07 -15.98 2.11
C ALA A 481 12.42 -16.97 0.99
N ARG A 482 11.51 -17.90 0.66
CA ARG A 482 11.68 -18.87 -0.42
C ARG A 482 11.78 -18.18 -1.77
N ASP A 483 10.85 -17.29 -2.07
CA ASP A 483 10.80 -16.61 -3.38
C ASP A 483 11.99 -15.66 -3.57
N MET A 484 12.50 -15.09 -2.48
CA MET A 484 13.64 -14.18 -2.44
C MET A 484 14.91 -14.85 -1.90
N ALA A 485 15.14 -16.11 -2.25
CA ALA A 485 16.29 -16.89 -1.77
C ALA A 485 17.66 -16.25 -2.07
N GLY A 486 17.75 -15.46 -3.14
CA GLY A 486 18.95 -14.73 -3.54
C GLY A 486 19.18 -13.43 -2.77
N GLY A 487 18.19 -12.97 -2.02
CA GLY A 487 18.19 -11.67 -1.37
C GLY A 487 17.58 -10.56 -2.24
N ARG A 488 17.46 -9.38 -1.63
CA ARG A 488 16.99 -8.10 -2.21
C ARG A 488 17.85 -6.97 -1.64
N ILE A 489 17.91 -5.86 -2.36
CA ILE A 489 18.41 -4.60 -1.83
C ILE A 489 17.20 -3.69 -1.57
N VAL A 490 17.04 -3.24 -0.33
CA VAL A 490 15.87 -2.49 0.13
C VAL A 490 16.30 -1.09 0.60
N PRO A 491 15.75 0.00 0.05
CA PRO A 491 15.95 1.34 0.57
C PRO A 491 15.28 1.51 1.95
N SER A 492 16.03 2.05 2.89
CA SER A 492 15.49 2.58 4.15
C SER A 492 14.94 3.98 3.89
N TYR A 493 13.62 4.12 3.99
CA TYR A 493 12.93 5.37 3.66
C TYR A 493 12.93 6.38 4.84
N PRO A 494 12.99 7.69 4.54
CA PRO A 494 12.70 8.73 5.53
C PRO A 494 11.24 8.69 5.97
N TYR A 495 10.94 9.21 7.16
CA TYR A 495 9.56 9.47 7.53
C TYR A 495 8.85 10.32 6.48
N GLY A 496 7.64 9.93 6.10
CA GLY A 496 6.82 10.67 5.16
C GLY A 496 5.37 10.21 5.19
N PRO A 497 4.46 10.91 4.49
CA PRO A 497 3.02 10.63 4.51
C PRO A 497 2.65 9.24 3.96
N GLN A 498 3.57 8.56 3.28
CA GLN A 498 3.39 7.21 2.76
C GLN A 498 3.78 6.10 3.74
N ILE A 499 4.48 6.43 4.84
CA ILE A 499 4.93 5.49 5.86
C ILE A 499 4.03 5.62 7.09
N ASP A 500 3.35 4.53 7.44
CA ASP A 500 2.47 4.45 8.60
C ASP A 500 2.64 3.11 9.34
N SER A 501 2.11 3.03 10.57
CA SER A 501 2.18 1.84 11.42
C SER A 501 1.46 0.61 10.83
N ARG A 502 0.52 0.86 9.92
CA ARG A 502 -0.45 -0.13 9.47
C ARG A 502 0.05 -0.92 8.25
N ARG A 503 0.71 -0.24 7.32
CA ARG A 503 1.19 -0.81 6.06
C ARG A 503 2.70 -1.07 6.08
N TYR A 504 3.45 -0.33 6.90
CA TYR A 504 4.90 -0.47 7.05
C TYR A 504 5.28 -1.01 8.44
N PRO A 505 6.48 -1.60 8.59
CA PRO A 505 7.41 -1.98 7.53
C PRO A 505 6.88 -3.18 6.73
N PRO A 506 7.31 -3.34 5.47
CA PRO A 506 6.90 -4.46 4.65
C PRO A 506 7.36 -5.80 5.25
N LEU A 507 6.67 -6.90 4.92
CA LEU A 507 7.02 -8.26 5.37
C LEU A 507 8.48 -8.62 5.14
N THR A 508 9.09 -8.08 4.09
CA THR A 508 10.50 -8.27 3.74
C THR A 508 11.46 -7.92 4.86
N VAL A 509 11.11 -6.95 5.71
CA VAL A 509 11.89 -6.59 6.90
C VAL A 509 11.98 -7.74 7.91
N HIS A 510 11.02 -8.67 7.92
CA HIS A 510 10.99 -9.85 8.80
C HIS A 510 11.73 -11.06 8.25
N VAL A 511 12.43 -10.93 7.12
CA VAL A 511 13.34 -11.96 6.61
C VAL A 511 14.78 -11.50 6.89
N PRO A 512 15.23 -11.52 8.17
CA PRO A 512 16.57 -11.05 8.52
C PRO A 512 17.62 -11.86 7.77
N ASP A 513 18.82 -11.31 7.68
CA ASP A 513 19.98 -12.04 7.15
C ASP A 513 19.94 -12.40 5.66
N ARG A 514 18.93 -11.95 4.91
CA ARG A 514 18.84 -12.17 3.45
C ARG A 514 18.98 -10.90 2.62
N TYR A 515 18.67 -9.73 3.18
CA TYR A 515 18.58 -8.48 2.44
C TYR A 515 19.67 -7.49 2.83
N LEU A 516 20.06 -6.66 1.86
CA LEU A 516 20.91 -5.50 2.09
C LEU A 516 20.02 -4.26 2.20
N TYR A 517 20.30 -3.41 3.17
CA TYR A 517 19.56 -2.17 3.37
C TYR A 517 20.46 -0.98 3.03
N TRP A 518 19.91 0.05 2.39
CA TRP A 518 20.67 1.26 2.08
C TRP A 518 19.87 2.52 2.37
N ALA A 519 20.53 3.60 2.80
CA ALA A 519 19.87 4.86 3.13
C ALA A 519 20.36 5.98 2.22
N HIS A 520 19.43 6.65 1.55
CA HIS A 520 19.69 7.84 0.73
C HIS A 520 19.39 9.17 1.47
N SER A 521 18.79 9.11 2.65
CA SER A 521 18.50 10.25 3.52
C SER A 521 18.61 9.85 5.01
N THR A 522 18.19 10.74 5.91
CA THR A 522 17.75 10.29 7.24
C THR A 522 16.70 9.20 7.06
N ASP A 523 16.84 8.08 7.73
CA ASP A 523 15.86 7.00 7.71
C ASP A 523 15.15 6.89 9.07
N MET A 524 14.21 5.95 9.11
CA MET A 524 13.47 5.57 10.31
C MET A 524 14.14 4.45 11.13
N GLY A 525 15.35 4.03 10.77
CA GLY A 525 15.97 2.80 11.24
C GLY A 525 15.76 1.62 10.28
N ALA A 526 16.55 0.57 10.49
CA ALA A 526 16.46 -0.73 9.85
C ALA A 526 16.05 -1.78 10.90
N PRO A 527 15.66 -3.01 10.49
CA PRO A 527 15.47 -4.08 11.45
C PRO A 527 16.69 -4.27 12.36
N ASP A 528 16.42 -4.66 13.61
CA ASP A 528 17.44 -4.79 14.65
C ASP A 528 18.58 -5.71 14.22
N GLY A 529 19.81 -5.29 14.55
CA GLY A 529 21.02 -6.05 14.23
C GLY A 529 21.46 -5.97 12.76
N VAL A 530 20.75 -5.22 11.91
CA VAL A 530 21.10 -5.08 10.48
C VAL A 530 21.80 -3.74 10.20
N SER A 531 22.94 -3.81 9.50
CA SER A 531 23.66 -2.60 9.07
C SER A 531 23.05 -1.99 7.82
N VAL A 532 22.86 -0.67 7.84
CA VAL A 532 22.40 0.11 6.68
C VAL A 532 23.59 0.69 5.94
N LEU A 533 23.66 0.45 4.64
CA LEU A 533 24.69 0.98 3.76
C LEU A 533 24.40 2.46 3.46
N PRO A 534 25.32 3.39 3.77
CA PRO A 534 25.13 4.79 3.43
C PRO A 534 25.23 4.98 1.92
N ALA A 535 24.23 5.60 1.29
CA ALA A 535 24.27 5.89 -0.15
C ALA A 535 25.51 6.72 -0.55
N ALA A 536 26.00 7.58 0.35
CA ALA A 536 27.22 8.36 0.14
C ALA A 536 28.53 7.55 0.29
N GLY A 537 28.45 6.30 0.75
CA GLY A 537 29.58 5.36 0.83
C GLY A 537 29.63 4.33 -0.30
N LEU A 538 28.64 4.33 -1.19
CA LEU A 538 28.54 3.43 -2.34
C LEU A 538 28.99 4.15 -3.61
N VAL A 539 29.96 3.57 -4.32
CA VAL A 539 30.56 4.09 -5.55
C VAL A 539 29.98 3.34 -6.74
N VAL A 540 29.55 4.10 -7.75
CA VAL A 540 29.08 3.56 -9.03
C VAL A 540 30.25 3.41 -10.00
N ARG A 541 30.33 2.25 -10.64
CA ARG A 541 31.37 1.92 -11.62
C ARG A 541 30.75 1.31 -12.87
N ASP A 542 31.30 1.70 -14.01
CA ASP A 542 30.96 1.14 -15.32
C ASP A 542 31.70 -0.19 -15.53
N ARG A 543 30.97 -1.18 -16.04
CA ARG A 543 31.42 -2.56 -16.31
C ARG A 543 30.83 -3.02 -17.64
N ASP A 544 31.41 -4.06 -18.22
CA ASP A 544 30.95 -4.60 -19.50
C ASP A 544 29.46 -5.03 -19.47
N GLU A 545 28.95 -5.46 -18.31
CA GLU A 545 27.56 -5.88 -18.09
C GLU A 545 26.62 -4.74 -17.64
N GLY A 546 27.12 -3.50 -17.54
CA GLY A 546 26.38 -2.32 -17.11
C GLY A 546 26.85 -1.71 -15.79
N LEU A 547 26.09 -0.74 -15.27
CA LEU A 547 26.47 -0.03 -14.05
C LEU A 547 26.34 -0.92 -12.80
N THR A 548 27.40 -0.92 -11.99
CA THR A 548 27.44 -1.58 -10.69
C THR A 548 27.70 -0.58 -9.58
N ALA A 549 27.24 -0.87 -8.36
CA ALA A 549 27.54 -0.10 -7.18
C ALA A 549 28.06 -1.00 -6.06
N GLY A 550 28.98 -0.47 -5.27
CA GLY A 550 29.57 -1.16 -4.14
C GLY A 550 30.41 -0.24 -3.26
N PRO A 551 30.97 -0.74 -2.15
CA PRO A 551 31.79 0.09 -1.27
C PRO A 551 33.04 0.60 -2.00
N ARG A 552 33.62 1.68 -1.45
CA ARG A 552 34.81 2.32 -2.03
C ARG A 552 36.01 1.36 -2.13
N ASP A 553 36.15 0.45 -1.17
CA ASP A 553 37.21 -0.58 -1.13
C ASP A 553 37.10 -1.65 -2.24
N GLY A 554 35.96 -1.72 -2.94
CA GLY A 554 35.74 -2.67 -4.03
C GLY A 554 35.53 -4.11 -3.58
N ARG A 555 35.26 -4.36 -2.30
CA ARG A 555 35.11 -5.74 -1.76
C ARG A 555 33.95 -6.53 -2.37
N TRP A 556 32.93 -5.82 -2.86
CA TRP A 556 31.82 -6.38 -3.63
C TRP A 556 31.20 -5.31 -4.53
N GLU A 557 30.51 -5.74 -5.58
CA GLU A 557 29.77 -4.89 -6.51
C GLU A 557 28.48 -5.60 -6.91
N LEU A 558 27.38 -4.84 -7.02
CA LEU A 558 26.07 -5.34 -7.41
C LEU A 558 25.45 -4.42 -8.48
N PRO A 559 24.58 -4.93 -9.37
CA PRO A 559 23.93 -4.11 -10.39
C PRO A 559 23.19 -2.92 -9.78
N VAL A 560 23.35 -1.73 -10.34
CA VAL A 560 22.71 -0.50 -9.82
C VAL A 560 21.19 -0.62 -9.79
N ALA A 561 20.60 -1.27 -10.79
CA ALA A 561 19.15 -1.45 -10.85
C ALA A 561 18.56 -2.20 -9.64
N GLU A 562 19.32 -3.09 -9.00
CA GLU A 562 18.86 -3.78 -7.78
C GLU A 562 18.72 -2.82 -6.59
N PHE A 563 19.60 -1.80 -6.48
CA PHE A 563 19.46 -0.75 -5.46
C PHE A 563 18.19 0.09 -5.66
N PHE A 564 17.77 0.24 -6.91
CA PHE A 564 16.58 0.99 -7.29
C PHE A 564 15.33 0.11 -7.48
N GLY A 565 15.40 -1.21 -7.19
CA GLY A 565 14.33 -2.16 -7.45
C GLY A 565 12.98 -1.78 -6.83
N GLU A 566 12.95 -1.27 -5.60
CA GLU A 566 11.69 -0.82 -4.98
C GLU A 566 11.09 0.42 -5.66
N PHE A 567 11.93 1.31 -6.20
CA PHE A 567 11.47 2.48 -6.97
C PHE A 567 10.87 2.02 -8.31
N LEU A 568 11.52 1.06 -8.97
CA LEU A 568 11.00 0.42 -10.18
C LEU A 568 9.66 -0.28 -9.92
N SER A 569 9.55 -1.03 -8.82
CA SER A 569 8.27 -1.61 -8.39
C SER A 569 7.20 -0.54 -8.19
N ALA A 570 7.53 0.57 -7.52
CA ALA A 570 6.57 1.64 -7.23
C ALA A 570 6.02 2.33 -8.50
N ILE A 571 6.84 2.53 -9.53
CA ILE A 571 6.44 3.19 -10.79
C ILE A 571 5.76 2.22 -11.77
N THR A 572 6.01 0.92 -11.65
CA THR A 572 5.44 -0.13 -12.53
C THR A 572 4.14 -0.73 -11.99
N VAL A 573 3.96 -0.83 -10.67
CA VAL A 573 2.90 -1.62 -10.01
C VAL A 573 1.51 -1.49 -10.64
N ASN A 574 1.04 -0.28 -10.94
CA ASN A 574 -0.32 -0.01 -11.42
C ASN A 574 -0.40 0.27 -12.93
N ARG A 575 0.65 -0.08 -13.69
CA ARG A 575 0.74 0.17 -15.14
C ARG A 575 0.10 -0.92 -16.00
N PHE A 576 -0.15 -2.11 -15.44
CA PHE A 576 -0.86 -3.17 -16.15
C PHE A 576 -2.33 -2.79 -16.34
N ARG A 577 -2.72 -2.46 -17.57
CA ARG A 577 -4.10 -2.08 -17.91
C ARG A 577 -4.51 -2.69 -19.24
N ILE A 578 -5.53 -3.55 -19.20
CA ILE A 578 -6.23 -4.02 -20.40
C ILE A 578 -7.00 -2.83 -21.00
N PRO A 579 -6.88 -2.57 -22.31
CA PRO A 579 -7.50 -1.42 -22.95
C PRO A 579 -9.04 -1.45 -22.87
N GLY A 580 -9.63 -0.27 -22.70
CA GLY A 580 -11.07 0.01 -22.76
C GLY A 580 -11.32 1.48 -23.12
N PRO A 581 -12.57 1.97 -23.19
CA PRO A 581 -13.85 1.28 -22.92
C PRO A 581 -14.17 0.17 -23.94
N GLY A 582 -15.17 -0.67 -23.65
CA GLY A 582 -15.58 -1.77 -24.52
C GLY A 582 -16.43 -2.83 -23.83
N PRO A 583 -16.78 -3.91 -24.55
CA PRO A 583 -17.57 -5.01 -24.01
C PRO A 583 -16.82 -5.77 -22.92
N ARG A 584 -17.56 -6.58 -22.15
CA ARG A 584 -16.97 -7.58 -21.27
C ARG A 584 -16.14 -8.55 -22.11
N ILE A 585 -14.90 -8.84 -21.68
CA ILE A 585 -14.05 -9.87 -22.29
C ILE A 585 -13.78 -10.94 -21.24
N THR A 586 -14.13 -12.17 -21.58
CA THR A 586 -13.80 -13.38 -20.83
C THR A 586 -12.79 -14.19 -21.65
N LEU A 587 -11.64 -14.49 -21.05
CA LEU A 587 -10.63 -15.38 -21.58
C LEU A 587 -10.74 -16.71 -20.81
N ASP A 588 -11.18 -17.77 -21.48
CA ASP A 588 -11.63 -19.02 -20.86
C ASP A 588 -12.67 -18.75 -19.74
N ASP A 589 -12.32 -19.00 -18.47
CA ASP A 589 -13.19 -18.76 -17.31
C ASP A 589 -12.77 -17.50 -16.50
N LEU A 590 -11.89 -16.65 -17.06
CA LEU A 590 -11.40 -15.41 -16.46
C LEU A 590 -11.88 -14.16 -17.21
N VAL A 591 -12.71 -13.33 -16.55
CA VAL A 591 -13.06 -12.01 -17.05
C VAL A 591 -11.89 -11.05 -16.88
N ILE A 592 -11.17 -10.76 -17.97
CA ILE A 592 -10.01 -9.83 -17.97
C ILE A 592 -10.42 -8.38 -18.16
N ARG A 593 -11.62 -8.13 -18.69
CA ARG A 593 -12.22 -6.79 -18.82
C ARG A 593 -13.71 -6.85 -18.53
N ARG A 594 -14.18 -6.05 -17.57
CA ARG A 594 -15.60 -5.79 -17.34
C ARG A 594 -16.15 -4.83 -18.38
N ALA A 595 -17.42 -4.95 -18.76
CA ALA A 595 -18.09 -4.00 -19.65
C ALA A 595 -17.92 -2.57 -19.10
N THR A 596 -17.38 -1.70 -19.94
CA THR A 596 -16.92 -0.36 -19.55
C THR A 596 -17.36 0.66 -20.59
N TRP A 597 -17.95 1.75 -20.13
CA TRP A 597 -18.41 2.89 -20.91
C TRP A 597 -17.61 4.13 -20.52
N ALA A 598 -17.30 4.99 -21.49
CA ALA A 598 -16.68 6.28 -21.24
C ALA A 598 -17.54 7.39 -21.82
N PHE A 599 -17.61 8.50 -21.09
CA PHE A 599 -18.34 9.70 -21.45
C PHE A 599 -17.45 10.93 -21.32
N ALA A 600 -17.69 11.95 -22.11
CA ALA A 600 -17.14 13.28 -21.88
C ALA A 600 -17.81 13.93 -20.66
N ALA A 601 -17.12 14.89 -20.04
CA ALA A 601 -17.72 15.71 -18.97
C ALA A 601 -19.02 16.41 -19.46
N ASP A 602 -19.04 16.84 -20.72
CA ASP A 602 -20.16 17.54 -21.36
C ASP A 602 -21.33 16.62 -21.77
N ASP A 603 -21.17 15.29 -21.69
CA ASP A 603 -22.26 14.33 -21.97
C ASP A 603 -23.31 14.30 -20.86
N LEU A 604 -23.06 14.97 -19.73
CA LEU A 604 -24.01 15.04 -18.64
C LEU A 604 -25.34 15.66 -19.12
N PRO A 605 -26.48 14.97 -18.96
CA PRO A 605 -27.77 15.45 -19.49
C PRO A 605 -28.12 16.87 -19.04
N PRO A 606 -28.46 17.81 -19.96
CA PRO A 606 -28.67 19.22 -19.61
C PRO A 606 -29.73 19.49 -18.53
N LYS A 607 -30.72 18.59 -18.41
CA LYS A 607 -31.84 18.70 -17.45
C LYS A 607 -31.59 17.96 -16.14
N VAL A 608 -30.39 17.42 -15.91
CA VAL A 608 -30.06 16.71 -14.65
C VAL A 608 -30.06 17.66 -13.45
N LEU A 609 -29.83 18.96 -13.66
CA LEU A 609 -29.97 19.99 -12.64
C LEU A 609 -31.14 20.90 -13.00
N GLY A 610 -32.20 20.84 -12.22
CA GLY A 610 -33.35 21.74 -12.32
C GLY A 610 -33.36 22.83 -11.25
N ALA A 611 -34.35 23.70 -11.31
CA ALA A 611 -34.54 24.79 -10.32
C ALA A 611 -34.71 24.29 -8.86
N ARG A 612 -35.23 23.05 -8.69
CA ARG A 612 -35.45 22.43 -7.37
C ARG A 612 -34.33 21.46 -6.94
N GLY A 613 -33.23 21.39 -7.68
CA GLY A 613 -32.10 20.50 -7.39
C GLY A 613 -31.84 19.45 -8.47
N TYR A 614 -31.07 18.41 -8.10
CA TYR A 614 -30.74 17.31 -9.01
C TYR A 614 -31.97 16.45 -9.32
N ARG A 615 -32.03 15.98 -10.56
CA ARG A 615 -33.08 15.14 -11.15
C ARG A 615 -32.50 13.77 -11.49
N PRO A 616 -32.33 12.87 -10.50
CA PRO A 616 -31.70 11.58 -10.72
C PRO A 616 -32.42 10.72 -11.76
N GLU A 617 -33.75 10.89 -11.92
CA GLU A 617 -34.53 10.20 -12.94
C GLU A 617 -34.06 10.51 -14.37
N VAL A 618 -33.57 11.73 -14.63
CA VAL A 618 -33.05 12.14 -15.94
C VAL A 618 -31.74 11.42 -16.25
N LEU A 619 -30.82 11.36 -15.27
CA LEU A 619 -29.56 10.65 -15.46
C LEU A 619 -29.79 9.13 -15.54
N SER A 620 -30.67 8.59 -14.70
CA SER A 620 -31.03 7.16 -14.74
C SER A 620 -31.60 6.75 -16.11
N ALA A 621 -32.52 7.53 -16.67
CA ALA A 621 -33.04 7.30 -18.03
C ALA A 621 -31.94 7.37 -19.09
N PHE A 622 -31.08 8.39 -19.05
CA PHE A 622 -29.94 8.54 -19.96
C PHE A 622 -29.00 7.33 -19.97
N LEU A 623 -28.71 6.75 -18.79
CA LEU A 623 -27.87 5.56 -18.67
C LEU A 623 -28.60 4.31 -19.19
N THR A 624 -29.91 4.21 -18.94
CA THR A 624 -30.75 3.09 -19.39
C THR A 624 -30.85 3.03 -20.92
N GLU A 625 -31.09 4.19 -21.55
CA GLU A 625 -31.17 4.33 -23.01
C GLU A 625 -29.88 3.91 -23.72
N ARG A 626 -28.75 3.87 -23.00
CA ARG A 626 -27.42 3.46 -23.49
C ARG A 626 -27.04 2.04 -23.11
N GLY A 627 -27.98 1.28 -22.53
CA GLY A 627 -27.79 -0.14 -22.20
C GLY A 627 -26.93 -0.40 -20.96
N LEU A 628 -26.70 0.59 -20.09
CA LEU A 628 -25.94 0.36 -18.86
C LEU A 628 -26.74 -0.48 -17.85
N PRO A 629 -26.11 -1.47 -17.18
CA PRO A 629 -26.77 -2.26 -16.16
C PRO A 629 -27.17 -1.42 -14.94
N ARG A 630 -28.02 -1.98 -14.08
CA ARG A 630 -28.45 -1.33 -12.83
C ARG A 630 -27.27 -1.04 -11.89
N HIS A 631 -26.38 -2.02 -11.72
CA HIS A 631 -25.28 -1.97 -10.76
C HIS A 631 -23.97 -1.64 -11.47
N LEU A 632 -23.38 -0.51 -11.09
CA LEU A 632 -22.22 0.08 -11.75
C LEU A 632 -21.15 0.50 -10.74
N PHE A 633 -19.94 0.73 -11.21
CA PHE A 633 -18.93 1.56 -10.57
C PHE A 633 -18.61 2.75 -11.46
N ALA A 634 -18.42 3.92 -10.84
CA ALA A 634 -18.08 5.16 -11.53
C ALA A 634 -16.71 5.66 -11.11
N GLN A 635 -15.86 6.00 -12.08
CA GLN A 635 -14.57 6.66 -11.92
C GLN A 635 -14.58 7.96 -12.70
N LEU A 636 -14.25 9.06 -12.02
CA LEU A 636 -14.32 10.41 -12.59
C LEU A 636 -13.03 11.17 -12.29
N PRO A 637 -12.65 12.16 -13.13
CA PRO A 637 -11.58 13.09 -12.83
C PRO A 637 -11.80 13.74 -11.45
N GLY A 638 -10.75 13.77 -10.62
CA GLY A 638 -10.81 14.30 -9.26
C GLY A 638 -11.38 13.35 -8.20
N GLU A 639 -11.96 12.21 -8.58
CA GLU A 639 -12.36 11.14 -7.65
C GLU A 639 -11.26 10.06 -7.63
N PRO A 640 -10.46 9.94 -6.55
CA PRO A 640 -9.26 9.11 -6.53
C PRO A 640 -9.55 7.60 -6.61
N LYS A 641 -10.76 7.16 -6.24
CA LYS A 641 -11.18 5.76 -6.27
C LYS A 641 -12.58 5.62 -6.86
N PRO A 642 -12.84 4.59 -7.70
CA PRO A 642 -14.18 4.31 -8.19
C PRO A 642 -15.20 4.15 -7.06
N PHE A 643 -16.45 4.53 -7.27
CA PHE A 643 -17.53 4.32 -6.29
C PHE A 643 -18.74 3.64 -6.92
N TYR A 644 -19.41 2.80 -6.13
CA TYR A 644 -20.58 2.05 -6.56
C TYR A 644 -21.76 2.97 -6.91
N VAL A 645 -22.55 2.63 -7.91
CA VAL A 645 -23.77 3.31 -8.32
C VAL A 645 -24.86 2.27 -8.54
N ASP A 646 -26.01 2.47 -7.91
CA ASP A 646 -27.26 1.79 -8.29
C ASP A 646 -28.11 2.78 -9.08
N ARG A 647 -28.36 2.47 -10.36
CA ARG A 647 -29.14 3.29 -11.29
C ARG A 647 -30.59 3.51 -10.81
N ASP A 648 -31.11 2.59 -10.01
CA ASP A 648 -32.47 2.67 -9.47
C ASP A 648 -32.51 3.37 -8.11
N ALA A 649 -31.36 3.77 -7.54
CA ALA A 649 -31.29 4.46 -6.25
C ALA A 649 -31.07 5.98 -6.39
N PRO A 650 -32.10 6.83 -6.16
CA PRO A 650 -32.01 8.27 -6.45
C PRO A 650 -30.89 9.02 -5.73
N LEU A 651 -30.55 8.64 -4.50
CA LEU A 651 -29.45 9.26 -3.75
C LEU A 651 -28.08 8.93 -4.35
N LEU A 652 -27.88 7.71 -4.83
CA LEU A 652 -26.63 7.27 -5.46
C LEU A 652 -26.46 7.92 -6.83
N VAL A 653 -27.52 7.97 -7.64
CA VAL A 653 -27.53 8.67 -8.93
C VAL A 653 -27.31 10.18 -8.74
N THR A 654 -27.87 10.78 -7.68
CA THR A 654 -27.60 12.18 -7.35
C THR A 654 -26.14 12.43 -7.00
N ASN A 655 -25.49 11.50 -6.27
CA ASN A 655 -24.06 11.58 -6.00
C ASN A 655 -23.24 11.48 -7.29
N LEU A 656 -23.60 10.57 -8.21
CA LEU A 656 -22.97 10.48 -9.53
C LEU A 656 -23.12 11.79 -10.32
N ALA A 657 -24.34 12.33 -10.44
CA ALA A 657 -24.59 13.58 -11.16
C ALA A 657 -23.79 14.76 -10.58
N ARG A 658 -23.66 14.80 -9.25
CA ARG A 658 -22.88 15.82 -8.55
C ARG A 658 -21.38 15.70 -8.82
N SER A 659 -20.82 14.48 -8.81
CA SER A 659 -19.40 14.26 -9.12
C SER A 659 -19.13 14.49 -10.60
N TRP A 660 -20.01 14.04 -11.51
CA TRP A 660 -19.90 14.26 -12.96
C TRP A 660 -19.89 15.74 -13.31
N ARG A 661 -20.79 16.53 -12.73
CA ARG A 661 -20.81 17.99 -12.94
C ARG A 661 -19.52 18.69 -12.49
N ARG A 662 -18.80 18.12 -11.53
CA ARG A 662 -17.55 18.67 -10.98
C ARG A 662 -16.31 18.04 -11.60
N ALA A 663 -16.47 17.06 -12.48
CA ALA A 663 -15.35 16.45 -13.15
C ALA A 663 -14.61 17.53 -13.95
N ASP A 664 -13.30 17.60 -13.74
CA ASP A 664 -12.42 18.40 -14.59
C ASP A 664 -12.39 17.82 -16.02
N ARG A 665 -11.54 18.38 -16.89
CA ARG A 665 -11.34 17.86 -18.25
C ARG A 665 -10.76 16.43 -18.18
N GLY A 666 -11.62 15.43 -18.35
CA GLY A 666 -11.25 14.02 -18.44
C GLY A 666 -12.49 13.12 -18.59
N PRO A 667 -12.31 11.84 -18.94
CA PRO A 667 -13.43 10.94 -19.19
C PRO A 667 -14.13 10.51 -17.90
N VAL A 668 -15.45 10.47 -17.93
CA VAL A 668 -16.29 9.80 -16.93
C VAL A 668 -16.43 8.35 -17.33
N VAL A 669 -15.84 7.45 -16.55
CA VAL A 669 -15.83 6.02 -16.83
C VAL A 669 -16.84 5.33 -15.93
N LEU A 670 -17.79 4.61 -16.54
CA LEU A 670 -18.73 3.72 -15.85
C LEU A 670 -18.40 2.28 -16.21
N GLN A 671 -18.41 1.40 -15.23
CA GLN A 671 -18.09 -0.02 -15.41
C GLN A 671 -19.15 -0.86 -14.73
N GLU A 672 -19.51 -2.02 -15.30
CA GLU A 672 -20.43 -2.93 -14.65
C GLU A 672 -19.91 -3.42 -13.29
N MET A 673 -20.84 -3.65 -12.35
CA MET A 673 -20.55 -4.42 -11.15
C MET A 673 -20.52 -5.91 -11.51
N LEU A 674 -19.34 -6.51 -11.46
CA LEU A 674 -19.13 -7.93 -11.62
C LEU A 674 -18.11 -8.41 -10.57
N PRO A 675 -18.42 -9.42 -9.73
CA PRO A 675 -19.68 -10.17 -9.65
C PRO A 675 -20.89 -9.28 -9.34
N GLY A 676 -22.05 -9.57 -9.97
CA GLY A 676 -23.30 -8.87 -9.68
C GLY A 676 -23.83 -9.24 -8.28
N PRO A 677 -24.82 -8.51 -7.73
CA PRO A 677 -25.32 -8.76 -6.37
C PRO A 677 -25.79 -10.19 -6.10
N ASP A 678 -26.42 -10.84 -7.08
CA ASP A 678 -26.90 -12.22 -6.96
C ASP A 678 -25.78 -13.26 -7.14
N GLN A 679 -24.59 -12.82 -7.57
CA GLN A 679 -23.42 -13.66 -7.82
C GLN A 679 -22.41 -13.65 -6.66
N LEU A 680 -22.70 -12.91 -5.58
CA LEU A 680 -21.83 -12.81 -4.41
C LEU A 680 -21.87 -14.11 -3.60
N TRP A 681 -20.72 -14.78 -3.50
CA TRP A 681 -20.57 -16.06 -2.80
C TRP A 681 -20.49 -15.92 -1.28
N LEU A 682 -19.90 -14.83 -0.79
CA LEU A 682 -19.63 -14.63 0.63
C LEU A 682 -20.90 -14.20 1.36
N ARG A 683 -21.33 -15.02 2.32
CA ARG A 683 -22.55 -14.82 3.10
C ARG A 683 -22.28 -14.93 4.60
N ASP A 684 -23.00 -14.16 5.40
CA ASP A 684 -23.03 -14.35 6.86
C ASP A 684 -24.11 -15.34 7.30
N ALA A 685 -24.19 -15.60 8.61
CA ALA A 685 -25.17 -16.50 9.21
C ALA A 685 -26.64 -16.07 8.96
N ALA A 686 -26.90 -14.80 8.64
CA ALA A 686 -28.23 -14.31 8.27
C ALA A 686 -28.50 -14.42 6.76
N GLY A 687 -27.56 -14.99 5.99
CA GLY A 687 -27.65 -15.14 4.54
C GLY A 687 -27.35 -13.86 3.75
N ARG A 688 -26.96 -12.78 4.44
CA ARG A 688 -26.64 -11.48 3.82
C ARG A 688 -25.30 -11.58 3.10
N ARG A 689 -25.19 -10.88 1.97
CA ARG A 689 -24.14 -10.98 0.98
C ARG A 689 -23.09 -9.90 1.17
N TYR A 690 -21.85 -10.22 0.84
CA TYR A 690 -20.71 -9.31 0.91
C TYR A 690 -19.91 -9.36 -0.38
N THR A 691 -19.44 -8.21 -0.85
CA THR A 691 -18.41 -8.19 -1.90
C THR A 691 -17.11 -8.74 -1.32
N SER A 692 -16.35 -9.46 -2.13
CA SER A 692 -15.06 -10.00 -1.73
C SER A 692 -14.14 -10.22 -2.93
N GLU A 693 -12.84 -10.17 -2.67
CA GLU A 693 -11.77 -10.44 -3.62
C GLU A 693 -10.65 -11.23 -2.93
N PHE A 694 -10.03 -12.14 -3.68
CA PHE A 694 -8.82 -12.84 -3.32
C PHE A 694 -7.64 -12.04 -3.84
N ARG A 695 -6.74 -11.64 -2.94
CA ARG A 695 -5.50 -10.99 -3.31
C ARG A 695 -4.39 -12.03 -3.34
N MET A 696 -3.96 -12.39 -4.54
CA MET A 696 -3.03 -13.51 -4.74
C MET A 696 -1.59 -13.02 -4.89
N VAL A 697 -0.65 -13.95 -4.82
CA VAL A 697 0.76 -13.72 -5.18
C VAL A 697 1.14 -14.79 -6.19
N ALA A 698 1.40 -14.35 -7.43
CA ALA A 698 1.98 -15.13 -8.48
C ALA A 698 3.50 -14.95 -8.48
N VAL A 699 4.21 -16.05 -8.65
CA VAL A 699 5.67 -16.13 -8.55
C VAL A 699 6.20 -16.68 -9.86
N ASP A 700 7.11 -15.93 -10.46
CA ASP A 700 7.86 -16.36 -11.63
C ASP A 700 8.86 -17.45 -11.23
N ARG A 701 8.75 -18.63 -11.85
CA ARG A 701 9.63 -19.77 -11.60
C ARG A 701 10.90 -19.75 -12.45
N ARG A 702 10.91 -18.99 -13.55
CA ARG A 702 12.06 -18.84 -14.45
C ARG A 702 13.05 -17.78 -13.99
N ALA A 703 12.56 -16.78 -13.24
CA ALA A 703 13.36 -15.66 -12.75
C ALA A 703 14.70 -16.09 -12.12
N ARG A 704 15.80 -15.50 -12.58
CA ARG A 704 17.12 -15.69 -11.96
C ARG A 704 17.09 -15.26 -10.49
N VAL A 705 17.66 -16.11 -9.64
CA VAL A 705 17.92 -15.79 -8.24
C VAL A 705 19.29 -15.12 -8.16
N LEU A 706 19.39 -13.93 -7.56
CA LEU A 706 20.68 -13.29 -7.31
C LEU A 706 21.58 -14.22 -6.49
N PRO A 707 22.91 -14.20 -6.67
CA PRO A 707 23.81 -14.85 -5.71
C PRO A 707 23.53 -14.31 -4.31
N GLY A 708 23.52 -15.16 -3.28
CA GLY A 708 23.12 -14.79 -1.93
C GLY A 708 23.75 -13.48 -1.46
N LEU A 709 22.96 -12.40 -1.44
CA LEU A 709 23.44 -11.04 -1.15
C LEU A 709 23.92 -10.86 0.29
N ALA A 710 23.49 -11.74 1.19
CA ALA A 710 23.79 -11.70 2.61
C ALA A 710 25.30 -11.74 2.92
N ASP A 711 26.09 -12.47 2.14
CA ASP A 711 27.53 -12.61 2.38
C ASP A 711 28.29 -11.32 2.03
N ALA A 712 27.77 -10.52 1.09
CA ALA A 712 28.36 -9.22 0.74
C ALA A 712 28.18 -8.17 1.85
N GLY A 713 27.11 -8.27 2.64
CA GLY A 713 26.81 -7.32 3.73
C GLY A 713 27.50 -7.62 5.07
N ARG A 714 27.93 -8.87 5.31
CA ARG A 714 28.45 -9.35 6.60
C ARG A 714 29.92 -9.03 6.86
N THR A 715 30.68 -8.54 5.88
CA THR A 715 32.05 -8.07 6.12
C THR A 715 32.00 -6.73 6.86
N GLU A 716 32.46 -6.75 8.11
CA GLU A 716 32.56 -5.62 9.04
C GLU A 716 32.81 -4.27 8.35
N ASN A 717 32.08 -3.22 8.76
CA ASN A 717 32.42 -1.83 8.46
C ASN A 717 33.87 -1.58 8.93
N PRO A 718 34.85 -1.40 8.03
CA PRO A 718 36.10 -0.79 8.44
C PRO A 718 35.87 0.71 8.41
N CYS A 719 35.52 1.26 9.58
CA CYS A 719 35.53 2.67 10.00
C CYS A 719 35.08 3.76 9.00
#